data_AF-A0A7Y8TXM7-F1
#
_entry.id   AF-A0A7Y8TXM7-F1
#
_cell.length_a   1.000
_cell.length_b   1.000
_cell.length_c   1.000
_cell.angle_alpha   90.00
_cell.angle_beta   90.00
_cell.angle_gamma   90.00
#
_symmetry.space_group_name_H-M   'P 1'
#
loop_
_entity.id
_entity.type
_entity.pdbx_description
1 polymer ?
#
loop_
_entity_poly.entity_id
_entity_poly.type
_entity_poly.pdbx_seq_one_letter_code
_entity_poly.pdbx_strand_id
1 'polypeptide(L)'
;MNSKSTPPLAINFIWHPDDHATYFQHISKFRQYLTRDIDRPFSRELNIPTFLYSSRSTNTVPSPLKIWAAKNLVFLFLSENTLISTNWNEYFEKIPSDFEIIPVALDETAFKHANAANLLNKNFVRAYSWPLSDYQEYFILMLSHEIYRLGFNEKKTIVKGKDASLKIFLSHAKADEKGVGLAIEIKNFIDNTSIQRFFDATDIAPCFNFDEEITANLKESTVIAIGSDKYSSRYWCQREILLAKEERRPIIFVNTLEHYEDRIFPAAVNIPNIHVSHDLNIRNKEILRILIATLLETIRFNYSKSLLDYYRIQGWIPENSVIFARPPEVNQIINLLKDRNESEQLEILNICYPEPPVYPEEIDWINHFESTSPTGEVLNKIQAATPLWSIFSEKHTTKKIGISISDYKEDQFETHNQHLDELKRLSQVLAGHLLARKHKLIYGGDLREDGFTQFILDEALIIQNRIMDNSIRVENHLAWPLFIDSKVKSFKAKYHGILHIEEYDAPKDVSPKKEVFLPPNCSENLYIWSRSLTNMRELSIKKSDLRIISSGKSSDYKGKMPGVLEEFIISMKMKKPIYLLGGFGGITKKIVTSIINKELAPELTEEWQIQNNAGYASLQELAKNRGFGADYIEVKNLIGSTNIEILTNNTGLTVPEYERLMITPFIDEAVHLILKGLTAISTSK
;
A
#
# COMPACT_ATOMS: atom_id res chain seq x y z
N MET A 1 22.49 10.54 1.53
CA MET A 1 21.35 10.71 0.58
C MET A 1 20.66 12.02 0.92
N ASN A 2 20.33 12.85 -0.07
CA ASN A 2 19.58 14.08 0.18
C ASN A 2 18.19 13.69 0.72
N SER A 3 17.80 14.19 1.90
CA SER A 3 16.51 13.90 2.55
C SER A 3 15.28 14.26 1.72
N LYS A 4 15.47 14.95 0.59
CA LYS A 4 14.47 15.35 -0.39
C LYS A 4 14.14 14.30 -1.46
N SER A 5 14.63 13.06 -1.36
CA SER A 5 14.44 12.02 -2.40
C SER A 5 13.71 10.75 -1.93
N THR A 6 13.35 10.66 -0.64
CA THR A 6 12.72 9.47 -0.05
C THR A 6 11.31 9.78 0.47
N PRO A 7 10.42 8.78 0.53
CA PRO A 7 9.08 8.95 1.11
C PRO A 7 9.18 9.43 2.58
N PRO A 8 8.12 10.04 3.13
CA PRO A 8 8.19 10.72 4.42
C PRO A 8 8.40 9.77 5.60
N LEU A 9 7.82 8.56 5.57
CA LEU A 9 7.84 7.61 6.69
C LEU A 9 7.89 6.17 6.18
N ALA A 10 8.69 5.33 6.84
CA ALA A 10 8.67 3.87 6.72
C ALA A 10 8.72 3.24 8.12
N ILE A 11 8.10 2.08 8.27
CA ILE A 11 7.98 1.38 9.56
C ILE A 11 8.61 -0.01 9.45
N ASN A 12 9.49 -0.32 10.40
CA ASN A 12 10.20 -1.60 10.47
C ASN A 12 9.77 -2.35 11.73
N PHE A 13 9.51 -3.64 11.60
CA PHE A 13 9.14 -4.53 12.70
C PHE A 13 10.21 -5.60 12.87
N ILE A 14 10.76 -5.75 14.07
CA ILE A 14 11.82 -6.71 14.36
C ILE A 14 11.43 -7.59 15.53
N TRP A 15 11.48 -8.92 15.34
CA TRP A 15 11.17 -9.89 16.39
C TRP A 15 11.98 -11.19 16.25
N HIS A 16 12.21 -11.86 17.37
CA HIS A 16 12.93 -13.14 17.41
C HIS A 16 12.08 -14.28 16.80
N PRO A 17 12.67 -15.26 16.10
CA PRO A 17 11.94 -16.37 15.50
C PRO A 17 11.12 -17.19 16.51
N ASP A 18 11.62 -17.37 17.73
CA ASP A 18 10.87 -18.08 18.80
C ASP A 18 9.63 -17.33 19.28
N ASP A 19 9.57 -16.02 19.08
CA ASP A 19 8.40 -15.19 19.41
C ASP A 19 7.33 -15.20 18.29
N HIS A 20 7.66 -15.76 17.12
CA HIS A 20 6.84 -15.67 15.92
C HIS A 20 5.45 -16.28 16.11
N ALA A 21 5.37 -17.51 16.65
CA ALA A 21 4.11 -18.22 16.80
C ALA A 21 3.10 -17.47 17.69
N THR A 22 3.60 -16.75 18.69
CA THR A 22 2.77 -16.01 19.65
C THR A 22 2.39 -14.63 19.14
N TYR A 23 3.35 -13.89 18.59
CA TYR A 23 3.18 -12.45 18.37
C TYR A 23 3.04 -12.04 16.91
N PHE A 24 3.43 -12.87 15.94
CA PHE A 24 3.37 -12.49 14.52
C PHE A 24 1.94 -12.18 14.06
N GLN A 25 0.92 -12.87 14.59
CA GLN A 25 -0.48 -12.53 14.29
C GLN A 25 -0.84 -11.10 14.70
N HIS A 26 -0.33 -10.62 15.84
CA HIS A 26 -0.60 -9.28 16.35
C HIS A 26 0.18 -8.23 15.56
N ILE A 27 1.44 -8.51 15.23
CA ILE A 27 2.28 -7.67 14.36
C ILE A 27 1.66 -7.55 12.97
N SER A 28 1.26 -8.69 12.38
CA SER A 28 0.63 -8.74 11.05
C SER A 28 -0.70 -8.01 11.05
N LYS A 29 -1.53 -8.19 12.08
CA LYS A 29 -2.80 -7.46 12.21
C LYS A 29 -2.59 -5.97 12.37
N PHE A 30 -1.63 -5.54 13.20
CA PHE A 30 -1.29 -4.13 13.33
C PHE A 30 -0.79 -3.53 12.01
N ARG A 31 0.10 -4.25 11.32
CA ARG A 31 0.60 -3.85 9.99
C ARG A 31 -0.54 -3.63 8.99
N GLN A 32 -1.57 -4.48 8.98
CA GLN A 32 -2.72 -4.32 8.10
C GLN A 32 -3.41 -2.95 8.27
N TYR A 33 -3.44 -2.36 9.47
CA TYR A 33 -4.00 -1.02 9.69
C TYR A 33 -3.11 0.13 9.17
N LEU A 34 -1.85 -0.16 8.86
CA LEU A 34 -0.88 0.84 8.36
C LEU A 34 -0.74 0.81 6.83
N THR A 35 -1.18 -0.28 6.20
CA THR A 35 -1.11 -0.52 4.76
C THR A 35 -2.51 -0.46 4.16
N ARG A 36 -2.60 -0.23 2.84
CA ARG A 36 -3.90 -0.20 2.15
C ARG A 36 -4.64 -1.53 2.29
N ASP A 37 -5.94 -1.46 2.59
CA ASP A 37 -6.83 -2.62 2.62
C ASP A 37 -7.01 -3.22 1.22
N ILE A 38 -6.61 -4.49 1.08
CA ILE A 38 -6.68 -5.26 -0.17
C ILE A 38 -8.13 -5.67 -0.51
N ASP A 39 -9.00 -5.78 0.48
CA ASP A 39 -10.40 -6.15 0.30
C ASP A 39 -11.28 -4.91 0.03
N ARG A 40 -10.76 -3.73 0.40
CA ARG A 40 -11.41 -2.44 0.18
C ARG A 40 -10.45 -1.48 -0.52
N PRO A 41 -10.06 -1.73 -1.78
CA PRO A 41 -9.04 -0.92 -2.46
C PRO A 41 -9.42 0.55 -2.57
N PHE A 42 -10.70 0.91 -2.46
CA PHE A 42 -11.14 2.31 -2.47
C PHE A 42 -11.41 2.92 -1.08
N SER A 43 -11.03 2.25 0.00
CA SER A 43 -11.03 2.86 1.33
C SER A 43 -9.94 3.93 1.42
N ARG A 44 -10.22 4.98 2.19
CA ARG A 44 -9.27 6.08 2.45
C ARG A 44 -8.39 5.69 3.64
N GLU A 45 -7.64 4.61 3.50
CA GLU A 45 -6.81 4.06 4.58
C GLU A 45 -5.35 4.52 4.48
N LEU A 46 -4.54 4.15 5.47
CA LEU A 46 -3.11 4.38 5.46
C LEU A 46 -2.44 3.55 4.36
N ASN A 47 -1.33 4.05 3.82
CA ASN A 47 -0.49 3.31 2.89
C ASN A 47 0.99 3.52 3.22
N ILE A 48 1.34 3.36 4.51
CA ILE A 48 2.71 3.53 4.98
C ILE A 48 3.52 2.28 4.60
N PRO A 49 4.69 2.44 3.95
CA PRO A 49 5.58 1.32 3.69
C PRO A 49 6.01 0.60 4.96
N THR A 50 5.88 -0.72 4.97
CA THR A 50 6.24 -1.55 6.11
C THR A 50 7.24 -2.62 5.74
N PHE A 51 8.17 -2.90 6.65
CA PHE A 51 9.22 -3.89 6.47
C PHE A 51 9.33 -4.78 7.71
N LEU A 52 9.48 -6.08 7.49
CA LEU A 52 9.51 -7.12 8.51
C LEU A 52 10.94 -7.68 8.61
N TYR A 53 11.46 -7.89 9.82
CA TYR A 53 12.80 -8.41 10.04
C TYR A 53 12.73 -9.53 11.09
N SER A 54 12.96 -10.75 10.62
CA SER A 54 13.11 -11.94 11.46
C SER A 54 14.09 -12.91 10.77
N SER A 55 14.21 -14.14 11.24
CA SER A 55 15.14 -15.11 10.65
C SER A 55 14.56 -16.51 10.62
N ARG A 56 15.12 -17.36 9.74
CA ARG A 56 14.75 -18.78 9.62
C ARG A 56 15.22 -19.64 10.80
N SER A 57 16.19 -19.14 11.56
CA SER A 57 16.79 -19.85 12.68
C SER A 57 16.98 -18.89 13.84
N THR A 58 16.87 -19.42 15.06
CA THR A 58 16.97 -18.68 16.32
C THR A 58 18.34 -18.02 16.51
N ASN A 59 19.39 -18.67 16.00
CA ASN A 59 20.77 -18.21 16.14
C ASN A 59 21.22 -17.26 15.03
N THR A 60 20.40 -17.01 14.01
CA THR A 60 20.72 -16.10 12.91
C THR A 60 19.88 -14.85 13.00
N VAL A 61 20.44 -13.73 12.54
CA VAL A 61 19.79 -12.43 12.53
C VAL A 61 19.41 -12.03 11.10
N PRO A 62 18.34 -11.24 10.92
CA PRO A 62 17.99 -10.70 9.62
C PRO A 62 19.11 -9.84 9.02
N SER A 63 18.99 -9.56 7.72
CA SER A 63 19.82 -8.57 7.04
C SER A 63 19.72 -7.19 7.70
N PRO A 64 20.77 -6.34 7.58
CA PRO A 64 20.77 -5.01 8.18
C PRO A 64 19.58 -4.15 7.70
N LEU A 65 19.08 -3.30 8.60
CA LEU A 65 18.05 -2.32 8.28
C LEU A 65 18.50 -1.39 7.16
N LYS A 66 17.56 -1.02 6.29
CA LYS A 66 17.77 -0.08 5.20
C LYS A 66 17.01 1.22 5.47
N ILE A 67 17.64 2.34 5.15
CA ILE A 67 17.02 3.66 5.22
C ILE A 67 16.10 3.79 4.00
N TRP A 68 14.80 3.69 4.24
CA TRP A 68 13.77 3.67 3.21
C TRP A 68 13.09 5.03 3.05
N ALA A 69 12.98 5.78 4.14
CA ALA A 69 12.24 7.03 4.22
C ALA A 69 13.03 8.14 4.91
N ALA A 70 12.50 9.36 4.91
CA ALA A 70 13.04 10.48 5.68
C ALA A 70 12.98 10.21 7.20
N LYS A 71 11.91 9.55 7.67
CA LYS A 71 11.80 8.99 9.02
C LYS A 71 11.64 7.47 8.95
N ASN A 72 12.46 6.74 9.70
CA ASN A 72 12.39 5.28 9.78
C ASN A 72 12.11 4.89 11.22
N LEU A 73 10.87 4.48 11.49
CA LEU A 73 10.48 3.98 12.81
C LEU A 73 10.80 2.49 12.89
N VAL A 74 11.28 2.05 14.04
CA VAL A 74 11.64 0.64 14.28
C VAL A 74 10.95 0.16 15.55
N PHE A 75 9.93 -0.68 15.41
CA PHE A 75 9.38 -1.44 16.51
C PHE A 75 10.28 -2.63 16.80
N LEU A 76 11.02 -2.56 17.92
CA LEU A 76 11.81 -3.66 18.44
C LEU A 76 10.97 -4.44 19.45
N PHE A 77 10.49 -5.61 19.08
CA PHE A 77 9.77 -6.51 19.98
C PHE A 77 10.79 -7.33 20.77
N LEU A 78 10.81 -7.12 22.08
CA LEU A 78 11.84 -7.60 23.00
C LEU A 78 11.23 -8.56 24.01
N SER A 79 11.91 -9.67 24.25
CA SER A 79 11.48 -10.78 25.10
C SER A 79 12.69 -11.42 25.79
N GLU A 80 12.45 -12.47 26.56
CA GLU A 80 13.51 -13.35 27.08
C GLU A 80 14.37 -13.94 25.96
N ASN A 81 13.76 -14.28 24.81
CA ASN A 81 14.44 -14.89 23.68
C ASN A 81 15.45 -13.94 23.04
N THR A 82 15.07 -12.66 22.87
CA THR A 82 16.02 -11.66 22.37
C THR A 82 17.11 -11.34 23.39
N LEU A 83 16.80 -11.39 24.69
CA LEU A 83 17.74 -11.05 25.76
C LEU A 83 18.89 -12.07 25.89
N ILE A 84 18.57 -13.37 25.83
CA ILE A 84 19.58 -14.43 26.00
C ILE A 84 20.44 -14.65 24.75
N SER A 85 20.03 -14.12 23.60
CA SER A 85 20.69 -14.35 22.33
C SER A 85 21.75 -13.28 22.02
N THR A 86 23.02 -13.66 22.14
CA THR A 86 24.17 -12.76 21.87
C THR A 86 24.11 -12.14 20.47
N ASN A 87 23.78 -12.93 19.45
CA ASN A 87 23.72 -12.45 18.06
C ASN A 87 22.63 -11.38 17.87
N TRP A 88 21.48 -11.54 18.53
CA TRP A 88 20.38 -10.56 18.47
C TRP A 88 20.70 -9.30 19.26
N ASN A 89 21.31 -9.43 20.43
CA ASN A 89 21.83 -8.28 21.17
C ASN A 89 22.79 -7.47 20.30
N GLU A 90 23.81 -8.11 19.71
CA GLU A 90 24.73 -7.44 18.78
C GLU A 90 24.03 -6.80 17.57
N TYR A 91 22.98 -7.42 17.04
CA TYR A 91 22.20 -6.86 15.95
C TYR A 91 21.51 -5.55 16.36
N PHE A 92 20.93 -5.49 17.56
CA PHE A 92 20.29 -4.27 18.07
C PHE A 92 21.29 -3.14 18.36
N GLU A 93 22.49 -3.48 18.84
CA GLU A 93 23.57 -2.49 19.04
C GLU A 93 24.06 -1.89 17.72
N LYS A 94 24.00 -2.66 16.63
CA LYS A 94 24.40 -2.24 15.28
C LYS A 94 23.32 -1.41 14.55
N ILE A 95 22.13 -1.21 15.14
CA ILE A 95 21.10 -0.36 14.54
C ILE A 95 21.61 1.09 14.50
N PRO A 96 21.68 1.74 13.33
CA PRO A 96 22.16 3.12 13.21
C PRO A 96 21.27 4.13 13.95
N SER A 97 21.87 5.25 14.37
CA SER A 97 21.15 6.34 15.05
C SER A 97 20.12 7.07 14.17
N ASP A 98 20.17 6.88 12.83
CA ASP A 98 19.18 7.41 11.89
C ASP A 98 17.78 6.75 12.04
N PHE A 99 17.68 5.67 12.81
CA PHE A 99 16.42 4.98 13.11
C PHE A 99 15.85 5.39 14.45
N GLU A 100 14.56 5.70 14.46
CA GLU A 100 13.81 5.99 15.68
C GLU A 100 13.27 4.68 16.27
N ILE A 101 13.94 4.21 17.32
CA ILE A 101 13.65 2.93 17.96
C ILE A 101 12.51 3.08 18.97
N ILE A 102 11.46 2.27 18.80
CA ILE A 102 10.37 2.07 19.74
C ILE A 102 10.53 0.68 20.38
N PRO A 103 11.06 0.58 21.60
CA PRO A 103 11.17 -0.69 22.28
C PRO A 103 9.81 -1.15 22.84
N VAL A 104 9.42 -2.38 22.47
CA VAL A 104 8.17 -3.01 22.87
C VAL A 104 8.48 -4.24 23.71
N ALA A 105 8.17 -4.19 25.01
CA ALA A 105 8.35 -5.28 25.95
C ALA A 105 7.21 -6.30 25.81
N LEU A 106 7.54 -7.49 25.30
CA LEU A 106 6.63 -8.64 25.18
C LEU A 106 6.51 -9.44 26.49
N ASP A 107 7.48 -9.30 27.39
CA ASP A 107 7.48 -9.85 28.75
C ASP A 107 8.23 -8.93 29.73
N GLU A 108 8.25 -9.29 31.01
CA GLU A 108 8.92 -8.52 32.07
C GLU A 108 10.45 -8.54 31.97
N THR A 109 11.04 -9.55 31.32
CA THR A 109 12.50 -9.65 31.18
C THR A 109 13.04 -8.67 30.15
N ALA A 110 12.20 -8.24 29.20
CA ALA A 110 12.55 -7.30 28.14
C ALA A 110 13.18 -5.99 28.65
N PHE A 111 12.81 -5.52 29.85
CA PHE A 111 13.42 -4.31 30.44
C PHE A 111 14.90 -4.45 30.75
N LYS A 112 15.45 -5.66 30.83
CA LYS A 112 16.89 -5.86 31.02
C LYS A 112 17.71 -5.38 29.83
N HIS A 113 17.10 -5.27 28.63
CA HIS A 113 17.70 -4.60 27.48
C HIS A 113 17.98 -3.11 27.71
N ALA A 114 17.31 -2.48 28.69
CA ALA A 114 17.52 -1.07 29.02
C ALA A 114 18.89 -0.77 29.66
N ASN A 115 19.72 -1.79 29.89
CA ASN A 115 21.08 -1.66 30.41
C ASN A 115 22.15 -1.62 29.31
N ALA A 116 21.77 -1.68 28.03
CA ALA A 116 22.71 -1.79 26.91
C ALA A 116 22.44 -0.79 25.77
N ALA A 117 23.54 -0.26 25.21
CA ALA A 117 23.62 0.42 23.93
C ALA A 117 22.44 1.37 23.58
N ASN A 118 21.78 1.14 22.43
CA ASN A 118 20.74 1.98 21.85
C ASN A 118 19.45 2.07 22.70
N LEU A 119 19.31 1.23 23.73
CA LEU A 119 18.15 1.15 24.61
C LEU A 119 18.44 1.66 26.03
N LEU A 120 19.67 2.10 26.30
CA LEU A 120 20.09 2.56 27.62
C LEU A 120 19.17 3.65 28.17
N ASN A 121 18.62 3.44 29.37
CA ASN A 121 17.74 4.37 30.08
C ASN A 121 16.46 4.78 29.31
N LYS A 122 16.04 4.01 28.30
CA LYS A 122 14.78 4.25 27.59
C LYS A 122 13.59 3.57 28.27
N ASN A 123 12.41 4.18 28.15
CA ASN A 123 11.15 3.54 28.56
C ASN A 123 10.56 2.71 27.42
N PHE A 124 9.78 1.69 27.77
CA PHE A 124 9.29 0.67 26.83
C PHE A 124 7.77 0.70 26.77
N VAL A 125 7.22 0.40 25.58
CA VAL A 125 5.81 0.04 25.44
C VAL A 125 5.61 -1.31 26.13
N ARG A 126 4.72 -1.37 27.13
CA ARG A 126 4.54 -2.53 28.00
C ARG A 126 3.48 -3.48 27.47
N ALA A 127 3.73 -4.10 26.32
CA ALA A 127 2.74 -4.95 25.66
C ALA A 127 2.27 -6.11 26.53
N TYR A 128 3.16 -6.70 27.33
CA TYR A 128 2.83 -7.78 28.27
C TYR A 128 1.78 -7.41 29.34
N SER A 129 1.53 -6.11 29.59
CA SER A 129 0.62 -5.66 30.64
C SER A 129 -0.82 -5.42 30.17
N TRP A 130 -1.10 -5.59 28.87
CA TRP A 130 -2.42 -5.33 28.32
C TRP A 130 -3.43 -6.44 28.63
N PRO A 131 -4.73 -6.11 28.78
CA PRO A 131 -5.77 -7.10 28.99
C PRO A 131 -5.87 -8.10 27.83
N LEU A 132 -5.88 -9.40 28.13
CA LEU A 132 -5.97 -10.45 27.11
C LEU A 132 -7.25 -10.38 26.26
N SER A 133 -8.36 -9.89 26.82
CA SER A 133 -9.65 -9.78 26.13
C SER A 133 -9.65 -8.79 24.96
N ASP A 134 -8.78 -7.78 25.04
CA ASP A 134 -8.70 -6.64 24.12
C ASP A 134 -7.24 -6.41 23.65
N TYR A 135 -6.39 -7.45 23.76
CA TYR A 135 -4.94 -7.34 23.56
C TYR A 135 -4.60 -6.80 22.17
N GLN A 136 -5.32 -7.27 21.15
CA GLN A 136 -5.12 -6.83 19.77
C GLN A 136 -5.45 -5.35 19.58
N GLU A 137 -6.52 -4.86 20.20
CA GLU A 137 -6.95 -3.47 20.16
C GLU A 137 -5.95 -2.56 20.88
N TYR A 138 -5.46 -2.96 22.06
CA TYR A 138 -4.38 -2.25 22.75
C TYR A 138 -3.08 -2.25 21.93
N PHE A 139 -2.75 -3.36 21.28
CA PHE A 139 -1.59 -3.48 20.40
C PHE A 139 -1.67 -2.48 19.25
N ILE A 140 -2.82 -2.34 18.60
CA ILE A 140 -3.04 -1.36 17.53
C ILE A 140 -2.98 0.06 18.11
N LEU A 141 -3.74 0.33 19.17
CA LEU A 141 -3.88 1.66 19.75
C LEU A 141 -2.54 2.23 20.22
N MET A 142 -1.83 1.49 21.06
CA MET A 142 -0.62 1.97 21.72
C MET A 142 0.55 2.09 20.74
N LEU A 143 0.68 1.19 19.77
CA LEU A 143 1.72 1.30 18.76
C LEU A 143 1.40 2.39 17.73
N SER A 144 0.14 2.60 17.35
CA SER A 144 -0.26 3.76 16.54
C SER A 144 0.03 5.09 17.23
N HIS A 145 -0.13 5.18 18.55
CA HIS A 145 0.22 6.39 19.30
C HIS A 145 1.70 6.76 19.14
N GLU A 146 2.59 5.78 19.17
CA GLU A 146 4.03 5.98 18.98
C GLU A 146 4.38 6.41 17.55
N ILE A 147 3.66 5.90 16.54
CA ILE A 147 3.78 6.37 15.14
C ILE A 147 3.45 7.86 15.06
N TYR A 148 2.35 8.30 15.68
CA TYR A 148 2.01 9.73 15.72
C TYR A 148 3.09 10.54 16.44
N ARG A 149 3.49 10.10 17.64
CA ARG A 149 4.42 10.80 18.53
C ARG A 149 5.76 11.10 17.87
N LEU A 150 6.33 10.10 17.19
CA LEU A 150 7.66 10.18 16.57
C LEU A 150 7.61 10.57 15.08
N GLY A 151 6.56 10.14 14.39
CA GLY A 151 6.37 10.38 12.95
C GLY A 151 5.86 11.78 12.63
N PHE A 152 4.86 12.29 13.37
CA PHE A 152 4.05 13.42 12.92
C PHE A 152 3.87 14.56 13.93
N ASN A 153 4.36 14.43 15.17
CA ASN A 153 4.34 15.55 16.08
C ASN A 153 5.43 16.57 15.72
N GLU A 154 5.02 17.73 15.21
CA GLU A 154 5.90 18.80 14.71
C GLU A 154 6.38 19.78 15.79
N LYS A 155 6.06 19.58 17.09
CA LYS A 155 6.55 20.46 18.15
C LYS A 155 8.09 20.41 18.20
N LYS A 156 8.76 21.48 17.73
CA LYS A 156 10.22 21.60 17.58
C LYS A 156 11.01 21.58 18.90
N THR A 157 10.35 21.77 20.04
CA THR A 157 10.95 21.78 21.37
C THR A 157 10.19 20.83 22.29
N ILE A 158 10.40 19.52 22.11
CA ILE A 158 9.91 18.51 23.07
C ILE A 158 10.81 18.57 24.31
N VAL A 159 10.34 19.23 25.36
CA VAL A 159 11.03 19.24 26.66
C VAL A 159 10.65 18.00 27.47
N LYS A 160 9.40 17.51 27.33
CA LYS A 160 8.91 16.30 28.02
C LYS A 160 8.19 15.37 27.04
N GLY A 161 8.32 14.05 27.23
CA GLY A 161 7.66 13.06 26.36
C GLY A 161 6.13 13.19 26.29
N LYS A 162 5.50 13.72 27.36
CA LYS A 162 4.06 14.02 27.37
C LYS A 162 3.68 15.07 26.33
N ASP A 163 4.53 16.06 26.07
CA ASP A 163 4.28 17.14 25.10
C ASP A 163 4.29 16.62 23.65
N ALA A 164 4.88 15.45 23.44
CA ALA A 164 4.89 14.75 22.17
C ALA A 164 3.60 13.91 21.92
N SER A 165 2.75 13.73 22.92
CA SER A 165 1.57 12.86 22.82
C SER A 165 0.43 13.51 22.03
N LEU A 166 -0.39 12.68 21.37
CA LEU A 166 -1.63 13.12 20.74
C LEU A 166 -2.53 13.86 21.73
N LYS A 167 -3.08 15.00 21.32
CA LYS A 167 -4.13 15.72 22.04
C LYS A 167 -5.47 15.53 21.33
N ILE A 168 -6.48 15.07 22.07
CA ILE A 168 -7.83 14.81 21.56
C ILE A 168 -8.81 15.86 22.07
N PHE A 169 -9.56 16.49 21.17
CA PHE A 169 -10.65 17.40 21.50
C PHE A 169 -11.99 16.65 21.44
N LEU A 170 -12.73 16.60 22.55
CA LEU A 170 -14.02 15.91 22.63
C LEU A 170 -15.19 16.89 22.42
N SER A 171 -15.73 16.93 21.21
CA SER A 171 -16.90 17.73 20.85
C SER A 171 -18.18 16.93 21.07
N HIS A 172 -19.11 17.47 21.87
CA HIS A 172 -20.38 16.81 22.19
C HIS A 172 -21.48 17.82 22.56
N ALA A 173 -22.75 17.41 22.45
CA ALA A 173 -23.88 18.23 22.88
C ALA A 173 -24.14 18.06 24.38
N LYS A 174 -23.95 19.12 25.17
CA LYS A 174 -24.20 19.10 26.63
C LYS A 174 -25.65 18.76 27.04
N ALA A 175 -26.60 19.01 26.15
CA ALA A 175 -28.03 18.78 26.39
C ALA A 175 -28.50 17.35 26.04
N ASP A 176 -27.56 16.44 25.82
CA ASP A 176 -27.79 15.06 25.38
C ASP A 176 -27.03 14.08 26.28
N GLU A 177 -27.77 13.33 27.11
CA GLU A 177 -27.19 12.44 28.12
C GLU A 177 -26.34 11.31 27.50
N LYS A 178 -26.73 10.80 26.33
CA LYS A 178 -25.99 9.73 25.65
C LYS A 178 -24.67 10.25 25.12
N GLY A 179 -24.69 11.42 24.48
CA GLY A 179 -23.48 12.08 23.99
C GLY A 179 -22.50 12.41 25.12
N VAL A 180 -23.01 12.96 26.23
CA VAL A 180 -22.21 13.28 27.44
C VAL A 180 -21.63 12.01 28.07
N GLY A 181 -22.44 10.96 28.23
CA GLY A 181 -21.98 9.69 28.82
C GLY A 181 -20.81 9.08 28.04
N LEU A 182 -20.91 9.02 26.71
CA LEU A 182 -19.83 8.51 25.87
C LEU A 182 -18.58 9.39 25.95
N ALA A 183 -18.73 10.72 25.98
CA ALA A 183 -17.60 11.63 26.13
C ALA A 183 -16.83 11.41 27.45
N ILE A 184 -17.55 11.22 28.56
CA ILE A 184 -16.97 10.95 29.88
C ILE A 184 -16.21 9.62 29.89
N GLU A 185 -16.74 8.59 29.25
CA GLU A 185 -16.09 7.28 29.18
C GLU A 185 -14.81 7.29 28.36
N ILE A 186 -14.85 7.93 27.19
CA ILE A 186 -13.65 8.15 26.36
C ILE A 186 -12.61 8.94 27.17
N LYS A 187 -13.03 10.01 27.86
CA LYS A 187 -12.17 10.79 28.74
C LYS A 187 -11.52 9.93 29.84
N ASN A 188 -12.31 9.13 30.55
CA ASN A 188 -11.83 8.27 31.64
C ASN A 188 -10.84 7.22 31.13
N PHE A 189 -11.06 6.68 29.93
CA PHE A 189 -10.10 5.79 29.29
C PHE A 189 -8.79 6.53 29.00
N ILE A 190 -8.85 7.69 28.34
CA ILE A 190 -7.67 8.50 27.97
C ILE A 190 -6.87 8.92 29.20
N ASP A 191 -7.52 9.31 30.30
CA ASP A 191 -6.88 9.77 31.54
C ASP A 191 -5.98 8.68 32.18
N ASN A 192 -6.13 7.41 31.79
CA ASN A 192 -5.28 6.28 32.21
C ASN A 192 -4.18 5.91 31.18
N THR A 193 -3.95 6.75 30.18
CA THR A 193 -2.96 6.53 29.10
C THR A 193 -1.98 7.70 28.99
N SER A 194 -1.03 7.61 28.05
CA SER A 194 -0.15 8.73 27.67
C SER A 194 -0.83 9.77 26.77
N ILE A 195 -1.99 9.47 26.18
CA ILE A 195 -2.72 10.36 25.29
C ILE A 195 -3.26 11.56 26.09
N GLN A 196 -3.16 12.76 25.52
CA GLN A 196 -3.74 13.98 26.10
C GLN A 196 -5.15 14.22 25.58
N ARG A 197 -5.95 14.96 26.34
CA ARG A 197 -7.29 15.40 25.91
C ARG A 197 -7.62 16.81 26.37
N PHE A 198 -8.58 17.41 25.69
CA PHE A 198 -9.29 18.62 26.06
C PHE A 198 -10.79 18.33 26.14
N PHE A 199 -11.38 18.62 27.30
CA PHE A 199 -12.79 18.45 27.62
C PHE A 199 -13.32 19.76 28.22
N ASP A 200 -14.13 20.47 27.45
CA ASP A 200 -14.53 21.86 27.73
C ASP A 200 -15.17 22.04 29.11
N ALA A 201 -15.98 21.07 29.56
CA ALA A 201 -16.69 21.15 30.83
C ALA A 201 -15.77 21.10 32.06
N THR A 202 -14.52 20.63 31.94
CA THR A 202 -13.56 20.57 33.05
C THR A 202 -12.28 21.36 32.84
N ASP A 203 -11.90 21.62 31.59
CA ASP A 203 -10.57 22.15 31.28
C ASP A 203 -10.54 23.67 31.08
N ILE A 204 -11.69 24.30 30.82
CA ILE A 204 -11.79 25.76 30.74
C ILE A 204 -11.90 26.31 32.17
N ALA A 205 -10.87 27.03 32.60
CA ALA A 205 -10.84 27.63 33.94
C ALA A 205 -11.86 28.77 34.08
N PRO A 206 -12.44 28.98 35.27
CA PRO A 206 -13.29 30.14 35.54
C PRO A 206 -12.60 31.46 35.14
N CYS A 207 -13.36 32.40 34.60
CA CYS A 207 -12.92 33.72 34.13
C CYS A 207 -12.11 33.76 32.82
N PHE A 208 -11.88 32.63 32.14
CA PHE A 208 -11.27 32.62 30.80
C PHE A 208 -12.33 32.77 29.70
N ASN A 209 -11.93 33.30 28.54
CA ASN A 209 -12.79 33.42 27.37
C ASN A 209 -12.99 32.04 26.73
N PHE A 210 -14.24 31.57 26.71
CA PHE A 210 -14.63 30.26 26.20
C PHE A 210 -14.22 30.04 24.74
N ASP A 211 -14.43 31.05 23.89
CA ASP A 211 -14.22 30.97 22.44
C ASP A 211 -12.73 30.88 22.09
N GLU A 212 -11.92 31.67 22.79
CA GLU A 212 -10.46 31.71 22.63
C GLU A 212 -9.83 30.39 23.09
N GLU A 213 -10.26 29.85 24.23
CA GLU A 213 -9.79 28.57 24.76
C GLU A 213 -10.13 27.40 23.82
N ILE A 214 -11.37 27.31 23.33
CA ILE A 214 -11.75 26.28 22.36
C ILE A 214 -10.88 26.38 21.12
N THR A 215 -10.72 27.59 20.59
CA THR A 215 -9.95 27.82 19.36
C THR A 215 -8.49 27.41 19.53
N ALA A 216 -7.84 27.84 20.62
CA ALA A 216 -6.44 27.51 20.88
C ALA A 216 -6.24 26.00 21.07
N ASN A 217 -7.13 25.34 21.80
CA ASN A 217 -7.02 23.90 22.06
C ASN A 217 -7.33 23.06 20.80
N LEU A 218 -8.28 23.48 19.98
CA LEU A 218 -8.68 22.75 18.77
C LEU A 218 -7.55 22.73 17.73
N LYS A 219 -6.83 23.85 17.55
CA LYS A 219 -5.70 23.97 16.60
C LYS A 219 -4.58 22.95 16.84
N GLU A 220 -4.42 22.48 18.07
CA GLU A 220 -3.41 21.49 18.45
C GLU A 220 -3.95 20.05 18.52
N SER A 221 -5.25 19.85 18.32
CA SER A 221 -5.91 18.59 18.63
C SER A 221 -6.39 17.84 17.39
N THR A 222 -6.65 16.54 17.56
CA THR A 222 -7.55 15.77 16.70
C THR A 222 -8.95 15.82 17.31
N VAL A 223 -9.99 16.03 16.50
CA VAL A 223 -11.37 16.20 16.98
C VAL A 223 -12.12 14.88 16.92
N ILE A 224 -12.76 14.50 18.04
CA ILE A 224 -13.80 13.48 18.09
C ILE A 224 -15.14 14.20 18.25
N ALA A 225 -15.99 14.10 17.23
CA ALA A 225 -17.31 14.70 17.21
C ALA A 225 -18.38 13.66 17.52
N ILE A 226 -19.02 13.76 18.68
CA ILE A 226 -20.00 12.78 19.17
C ILE A 226 -21.42 13.20 18.72
N GLY A 227 -21.81 12.67 17.57
CA GLY A 227 -23.10 12.91 16.92
C GLY A 227 -24.24 12.17 17.62
N SER A 228 -24.88 12.87 18.55
CA SER A 228 -26.14 12.48 19.19
C SER A 228 -27.32 13.28 18.60
N ASP A 229 -28.56 12.96 18.98
CA ASP A 229 -29.79 13.55 18.42
C ASP A 229 -29.79 15.08 18.40
N LYS A 230 -29.17 15.71 19.41
CA LYS A 230 -29.10 17.18 19.48
C LYS A 230 -27.83 17.78 18.88
N TYR A 231 -26.82 16.99 18.49
CA TYR A 231 -25.49 17.50 18.11
C TYR A 231 -25.53 18.50 16.95
N SER A 232 -26.17 18.11 15.84
CA SER A 232 -26.25 18.93 14.63
C SER A 232 -27.07 20.20 14.81
N SER A 233 -27.88 20.31 15.88
CA SER A 233 -28.66 21.52 16.21
C SER A 233 -27.91 22.55 17.07
N ARG A 234 -26.74 22.20 17.62
CA ARG A 234 -26.00 23.06 18.56
C ARG A 234 -24.97 23.91 17.83
N TYR A 235 -25.11 25.24 17.99
CA TYR A 235 -24.22 26.23 17.39
C TYR A 235 -22.73 25.95 17.66
N TRP A 236 -22.36 25.68 18.92
CA TRP A 236 -20.97 25.40 19.30
C TRP A 236 -20.41 24.14 18.63
N CYS A 237 -21.17 23.05 18.62
CA CYS A 237 -20.77 21.81 17.96
C CYS A 237 -20.56 22.03 16.45
N GLN A 238 -21.43 22.80 15.79
CA GLN A 238 -21.25 23.17 14.38
C GLN A 238 -19.99 24.02 14.17
N ARG A 239 -19.76 25.02 15.02
CA ARG A 239 -18.59 25.91 14.97
C ARG A 239 -17.28 25.13 15.15
N GLU A 240 -17.23 24.15 16.04
CA GLU A 240 -16.05 23.31 16.27
C GLU A 240 -15.68 22.49 15.02
N ILE A 241 -16.66 21.88 14.35
CA ILE A 241 -16.42 21.17 13.08
C ILE A 241 -15.93 22.12 11.98
N LEU A 242 -16.57 23.28 11.83
CA LEU A 242 -16.17 24.27 10.83
C LEU A 242 -14.74 24.76 11.09
N LEU A 243 -14.44 25.13 12.34
CA LEU A 243 -13.11 25.58 12.74
C LEU A 243 -12.06 24.48 12.54
N ALA A 244 -12.38 23.22 12.84
CA ALA A 244 -11.48 22.11 12.59
C ALA A 244 -11.17 21.92 11.10
N LYS A 245 -12.15 22.15 10.22
CA LYS A 245 -11.92 22.11 8.76
C LYS A 245 -11.12 23.32 8.27
N GLU A 246 -11.40 24.51 8.79
CA GLU A 246 -10.65 25.75 8.50
C GLU A 246 -9.17 25.61 8.91
N GLU A 247 -8.92 25.11 10.12
CA GLU A 247 -7.58 24.88 10.68
C GLU A 247 -6.93 23.55 10.19
N ARG A 248 -7.56 22.87 9.23
CA ARG A 248 -7.10 21.61 8.62
C ARG A 248 -6.67 20.57 9.66
N ARG A 249 -7.55 20.31 10.63
CA ARG A 249 -7.35 19.32 11.70
C ARG A 249 -7.94 17.96 11.32
N PRO A 250 -7.37 16.84 11.81
CA PRO A 250 -8.01 15.54 11.73
C PRO A 250 -9.31 15.54 12.57
N ILE A 251 -10.33 14.89 12.03
CA ILE A 251 -11.68 14.81 12.62
C ILE A 251 -12.20 13.39 12.39
N ILE A 252 -12.75 12.77 13.44
CA ILE A 252 -13.63 11.62 13.30
C ILE A 252 -15.03 11.96 13.82
N PHE A 253 -16.05 11.38 13.20
CA PHE A 253 -17.42 11.46 13.66
C PHE A 253 -17.80 10.15 14.35
N VAL A 254 -18.42 10.25 15.51
CA VAL A 254 -18.92 9.12 16.29
C VAL A 254 -20.44 9.24 16.34
N ASN A 255 -21.12 8.45 15.50
CA ASN A 255 -22.56 8.44 15.42
C ASN A 255 -23.15 7.57 16.55
N THR A 256 -23.84 8.22 17.48
CA THR A 256 -24.56 7.61 18.61
C THR A 256 -26.03 8.10 18.62
N LEU A 257 -26.58 8.35 17.41
CA LEU A 257 -27.97 8.75 17.22
C LEU A 257 -28.92 7.69 17.78
N GLU A 258 -29.85 8.11 18.63
CA GLU A 258 -30.81 7.23 19.30
C GLU A 258 -32.15 7.19 18.54
N HIS A 259 -32.63 8.35 18.09
CA HIS A 259 -33.93 8.45 17.44
C HIS A 259 -33.88 9.14 16.08
N TYR A 260 -33.44 10.39 16.05
CA TYR A 260 -33.43 11.18 14.82
C TYR A 260 -32.55 12.43 14.93
N GLU A 261 -32.08 12.93 13.80
CA GLU A 261 -31.57 14.30 13.68
C GLU A 261 -32.46 15.09 12.71
N ASP A 262 -32.84 16.31 13.08
CA ASP A 262 -33.71 17.17 12.26
C ASP A 262 -33.05 17.55 10.93
N ARG A 263 -31.74 17.83 10.98
CA ARG A 263 -30.93 18.17 9.82
C ARG A 263 -29.51 17.64 9.97
N ILE A 264 -29.10 16.80 9.03
CA ILE A 264 -27.71 16.35 8.90
C ILE A 264 -26.83 17.56 8.59
N PHE A 265 -25.78 17.78 9.38
CA PHE A 265 -24.91 18.93 9.21
C PHE A 265 -23.98 18.76 8.00
N PRO A 266 -24.11 19.57 6.93
CA PRO A 266 -23.37 19.32 5.68
C PRO A 266 -21.86 19.44 5.82
N ALA A 267 -21.35 20.24 6.78
CA ALA A 267 -19.92 20.34 7.01
C ALA A 267 -19.33 19.13 7.76
N ALA A 268 -20.14 18.14 8.17
CA ALA A 268 -19.66 16.88 8.74
C ALA A 268 -19.43 15.76 7.69
N VAL A 269 -19.43 16.09 6.40
CA VAL A 269 -19.11 15.14 5.32
C VAL A 269 -17.59 14.94 5.14
N ASN A 270 -17.21 13.92 4.34
CA ASN A 270 -15.81 13.61 4.00
C ASN A 270 -14.88 13.32 5.18
N ILE A 271 -15.44 12.94 6.34
CA ILE A 271 -14.71 12.48 7.53
C ILE A 271 -15.11 11.03 7.87
N PRO A 272 -14.23 10.24 8.51
CA PRO A 272 -14.61 8.90 8.98
C PRO A 272 -15.77 8.97 9.98
N ASN A 273 -16.75 8.07 9.82
CA ASN A 273 -17.90 7.98 10.71
C ASN A 273 -17.97 6.58 11.34
N ILE A 274 -18.03 6.53 12.67
CA ILE A 274 -18.06 5.30 13.46
C ILE A 274 -19.40 5.24 14.18
N HIS A 275 -20.20 4.23 13.89
CA HIS A 275 -21.48 4.05 14.57
C HIS A 275 -21.34 3.25 15.86
N VAL A 276 -21.76 3.82 16.98
CA VAL A 276 -21.67 3.20 18.32
C VAL A 276 -23.07 2.86 18.81
N SER A 277 -23.22 1.62 19.29
CA SER A 277 -24.44 1.16 19.96
C SER A 277 -24.46 1.60 21.43
N HIS A 278 -25.66 1.79 21.99
CA HIS A 278 -25.83 2.10 23.41
C HIS A 278 -25.69 0.89 24.35
N ASP A 279 -25.40 -0.31 23.84
CA ASP A 279 -25.22 -1.52 24.64
C ASP A 279 -24.05 -1.38 25.64
N LEU A 280 -24.36 -1.52 26.93
CA LEU A 280 -23.42 -1.41 28.03
C LEU A 280 -22.37 -2.53 28.04
N ASN A 281 -22.67 -3.70 27.47
CA ASN A 281 -21.80 -4.89 27.56
C ASN A 281 -20.56 -4.83 26.64
N ILE A 282 -20.57 -3.98 25.61
CA ILE A 282 -19.49 -3.88 24.60
C ILE A 282 -18.71 -2.57 24.67
N ARG A 283 -18.98 -1.77 25.70
CA ARG A 283 -18.58 -0.37 25.82
C ARG A 283 -17.06 -0.14 25.77
N ASN A 284 -16.26 -1.01 26.40
CA ASN A 284 -14.79 -0.89 26.32
C ASN A 284 -14.27 -1.08 24.89
N LYS A 285 -14.79 -2.09 24.18
CA LYS A 285 -14.42 -2.36 22.78
C LYS A 285 -14.82 -1.21 21.85
N GLU A 286 -15.98 -0.60 22.10
CA GLU A 286 -16.43 0.57 21.35
C GLU A 286 -15.50 1.77 21.57
N ILE A 287 -15.08 2.05 22.82
CA ILE A 287 -14.11 3.10 23.13
C ILE A 287 -12.77 2.84 22.42
N LEU A 288 -12.26 1.61 22.50
CA LEU A 288 -11.03 1.22 21.80
C LEU A 288 -11.17 1.41 20.28
N ARG A 289 -12.30 1.02 19.68
CA ARG A 289 -12.55 1.20 18.25
C ARG A 289 -12.57 2.69 17.86
N ILE A 290 -13.20 3.55 18.66
CA ILE A 290 -13.20 5.00 18.45
C ILE A 290 -11.77 5.55 18.52
N LEU A 291 -10.99 5.18 19.55
CA LEU A 291 -9.64 5.70 19.75
C LEU A 291 -8.66 5.18 18.70
N ILE A 292 -8.76 3.91 18.29
CA ILE A 292 -7.99 3.35 17.17
C ILE A 292 -8.28 4.14 15.89
N ALA A 293 -9.55 4.32 15.53
CA ALA A 293 -9.91 5.09 14.35
C ALA A 293 -9.48 6.57 14.44
N THR A 294 -9.52 7.16 15.64
CA THR A 294 -9.00 8.52 15.90
C THR A 294 -7.51 8.61 15.59
N LEU A 295 -6.71 7.65 16.09
CA LEU A 295 -5.28 7.61 15.86
C LEU A 295 -4.96 7.34 14.40
N LEU A 296 -5.61 6.36 13.78
CA LEU A 296 -5.39 6.04 12.37
C LEU A 296 -5.75 7.20 11.46
N GLU A 297 -6.87 7.90 11.70
CA GLU A 297 -7.23 9.10 10.95
C GLU A 297 -6.23 10.24 11.18
N THR A 298 -5.74 10.41 12.41
CA THR A 298 -4.69 11.40 12.72
C THR A 298 -3.43 11.11 11.92
N ILE A 299 -2.95 9.87 11.96
CA ILE A 299 -1.75 9.44 11.23
C ILE A 299 -1.98 9.60 9.74
N ARG A 300 -3.13 9.16 9.22
CA ARG A 300 -3.47 9.22 7.79
C ARG A 300 -3.50 10.64 7.29
N PHE A 301 -4.14 11.53 8.04
CA PHE A 301 -4.25 12.94 7.68
C PHE A 301 -2.87 13.60 7.57
N ASN A 302 -1.99 13.40 8.55
CA ASN A 302 -0.65 13.98 8.56
C ASN A 302 0.27 13.31 7.51
N TYR A 303 0.25 11.98 7.42
CA TYR A 303 1.02 11.23 6.43
C TYR A 303 0.65 11.64 5.01
N SER A 304 -0.64 11.76 4.71
CA SER A 304 -1.15 12.21 3.41
C SER A 304 -0.56 13.55 2.99
N LYS A 305 -0.54 14.53 3.90
CA LYS A 305 0.04 15.84 3.65
C LYS A 305 1.54 15.73 3.34
N SER A 306 2.30 15.06 4.20
CA SER A 306 3.74 14.87 3.99
C SER A 306 4.07 14.09 2.71
N LEU A 307 3.24 13.12 2.33
CA LEU A 307 3.42 12.32 1.14
C LEU A 307 3.15 13.13 -0.14
N LEU A 308 2.07 13.94 -0.14
CA LEU A 308 1.78 14.85 -1.25
C LEU A 308 2.84 15.96 -1.38
N ASP A 309 3.36 16.46 -0.26
CA ASP A 309 4.51 17.37 -0.26
C ASP A 309 5.76 16.70 -0.86
N TYR A 310 6.03 15.44 -0.50
CA TYR A 310 7.10 14.66 -1.10
C TYR A 310 6.92 14.53 -2.62
N TYR A 311 5.73 14.17 -3.10
CA TYR A 311 5.42 14.07 -4.52
C TYR A 311 5.57 15.40 -5.26
N ARG A 312 5.19 16.51 -4.63
CA ARG A 312 5.42 17.86 -5.17
C ARG A 312 6.90 18.15 -5.33
N ILE A 313 7.72 17.83 -4.31
CA ILE A 313 9.18 17.99 -4.37
C ILE A 313 9.81 17.09 -5.45
N GLN A 314 9.26 15.89 -5.68
CA GLN A 314 9.70 15.00 -6.77
C GLN A 314 9.24 15.46 -8.16
N GLY A 315 8.42 16.52 -8.25
CA GLY A 315 7.84 16.96 -9.52
C GLY A 315 6.80 15.99 -10.08
N TRP A 316 6.20 15.13 -9.23
CA TRP A 316 5.09 14.28 -9.65
C TRP A 316 3.85 15.16 -9.86
N ILE A 317 3.55 16.04 -8.92
CA ILE A 317 2.44 17.00 -9.04
C ILE A 317 2.95 18.42 -9.29
N PRO A 318 2.16 19.32 -9.92
CA PRO A 318 2.57 20.70 -10.18
C PRO A 318 3.02 21.44 -8.91
N GLU A 319 4.06 22.27 -9.02
CA GLU A 319 4.66 22.98 -7.88
C GLU A 319 3.66 23.92 -7.17
N ASN A 320 2.74 24.53 -7.94
CA ASN A 320 1.69 25.41 -7.43
C ASN A 320 0.46 24.67 -6.87
N SER A 321 0.52 23.34 -6.70
CA SER A 321 -0.63 22.56 -6.23
C SER A 321 -0.98 22.86 -4.76
N VAL A 322 -2.26 23.11 -4.50
CA VAL A 322 -2.83 23.16 -3.14
C VAL A 322 -3.07 21.75 -2.64
N ILE A 323 -2.48 21.41 -1.49
CA ILE A 323 -2.54 20.08 -0.89
C ILE A 323 -3.68 20.00 0.13
N PHE A 324 -4.52 18.98 -0.03
CA PHE A 324 -5.52 18.56 0.95
C PHE A 324 -5.23 17.15 1.44
N ALA A 325 -5.52 16.87 2.72
CA ALA A 325 -5.37 15.53 3.30
C ALA A 325 -6.62 14.64 3.11
N ARG A 326 -7.64 15.17 2.45
CA ARG A 326 -8.95 14.55 2.14
C ARG A 326 -9.42 15.10 0.78
N PRO A 327 -10.39 14.46 0.11
CA PRO A 327 -11.01 15.05 -1.06
C PRO A 327 -11.52 16.47 -0.75
N PRO A 328 -11.29 17.43 -1.66
CA PRO A 328 -11.65 18.82 -1.43
C PRO A 328 -13.17 18.99 -1.32
N GLU A 329 -13.61 19.93 -0.49
CA GLU A 329 -15.02 20.27 -0.33
C GLU A 329 -15.33 21.63 -0.96
N VAL A 330 -16.54 21.79 -1.51
CA VAL A 330 -16.98 22.99 -2.23
C VAL A 330 -16.71 24.29 -1.45
N ASN A 331 -16.99 24.33 -0.14
CA ASN A 331 -16.73 25.53 0.67
C ASN A 331 -15.24 25.89 0.75
N GLN A 332 -14.35 24.90 0.75
CA GLN A 332 -12.91 25.13 0.74
C GLN A 332 -12.46 25.72 -0.58
N ILE A 333 -13.06 25.27 -1.69
CA ILE A 333 -12.83 25.84 -3.03
C ILE A 333 -13.27 27.30 -3.09
N ILE A 334 -14.47 27.61 -2.60
CA ILE A 334 -15.00 28.99 -2.56
C ILE A 334 -14.05 29.92 -1.80
N ASN A 335 -13.51 29.48 -0.66
CA ASN A 335 -12.56 30.28 0.12
C ASN A 335 -11.25 30.51 -0.64
N LEU A 336 -10.69 29.46 -1.26
CA LEU A 336 -9.48 29.59 -2.08
C LEU A 336 -9.67 30.57 -3.24
N LEU A 337 -10.84 30.58 -3.89
CA LEU A 337 -11.12 31.49 -5.00
C LEU A 337 -11.28 32.95 -4.55
N LYS A 338 -11.86 33.19 -3.36
CA LYS A 338 -12.01 34.55 -2.81
C LYS A 338 -10.68 35.22 -2.51
N ASP A 339 -9.68 34.44 -2.12
CA ASP A 339 -8.37 34.95 -1.70
C ASP A 339 -7.44 35.22 -2.91
N ARG A 340 -7.86 34.88 -4.14
CA ARG A 340 -7.05 35.04 -5.37
C ARG A 340 -7.17 36.43 -5.97
N ASN A 341 -6.03 37.00 -6.34
CA ASN A 341 -5.95 38.27 -7.08
C ASN A 341 -6.25 38.10 -8.59
N GLU A 342 -6.40 39.21 -9.32
CA GLU A 342 -6.76 39.22 -10.76
C GLU A 342 -5.78 38.41 -11.63
N SER A 343 -4.47 38.45 -11.35
CA SER A 343 -3.48 37.66 -12.09
C SER A 343 -3.55 36.16 -11.81
N GLU A 344 -3.84 35.77 -10.56
CA GLU A 344 -3.96 34.37 -10.14
C GLU A 344 -5.23 33.71 -10.67
N GLN A 345 -6.31 34.48 -10.86
CA GLN A 345 -7.58 33.98 -11.39
C GLN A 345 -7.38 33.33 -12.78
N LEU A 346 -6.55 33.94 -13.63
CA LEU A 346 -6.22 33.40 -14.96
C LEU A 346 -5.41 32.09 -14.93
N GLU A 347 -4.82 31.72 -13.78
CA GLU A 347 -4.04 30.49 -13.63
C GLU A 347 -4.88 29.30 -13.16
N ILE A 348 -4.49 28.10 -13.61
CA ILE A 348 -5.09 26.84 -13.16
C ILE A 348 -4.81 26.64 -11.66
N LEU A 349 -5.87 26.54 -10.86
CA LEU A 349 -5.81 26.11 -9.47
C LEU A 349 -5.70 24.58 -9.41
N ASN A 350 -4.47 24.10 -9.30
CA ASN A 350 -4.20 22.68 -9.12
C ASN A 350 -4.47 22.27 -7.67
N ILE A 351 -5.31 21.25 -7.47
CA ILE A 351 -5.66 20.73 -6.15
C ILE A 351 -5.31 19.25 -6.10
N CYS A 352 -4.46 18.88 -5.15
CA CYS A 352 -4.02 17.50 -4.97
C CYS A 352 -4.52 16.96 -3.63
N TYR A 353 -5.12 15.77 -3.68
CA TYR A 353 -5.58 15.02 -2.52
C TYR A 353 -5.16 13.53 -2.63
N PRO A 354 -5.20 12.76 -1.53
CA PRO A 354 -4.66 11.39 -1.52
C PRO A 354 -5.52 10.44 -2.35
N GLU A 355 -4.88 9.40 -2.88
CA GLU A 355 -5.57 8.24 -3.46
C GLU A 355 -6.55 7.60 -2.45
N PRO A 356 -7.63 6.95 -2.92
CA PRO A 356 -8.09 6.86 -4.31
C PRO A 356 -8.90 8.10 -4.76
N PRO A 357 -9.11 8.30 -6.08
CA PRO A 357 -9.98 9.39 -6.57
C PRO A 357 -11.44 9.17 -6.13
N VAL A 358 -12.14 10.27 -5.86
CA VAL A 358 -13.61 10.21 -5.68
C VAL A 358 -14.32 9.92 -7.01
N TYR A 359 -15.63 9.73 -6.97
CA TYR A 359 -16.40 9.48 -8.20
C TYR A 359 -16.28 10.67 -9.17
N PRO A 360 -16.28 10.43 -10.49
CA PRO A 360 -16.23 11.50 -11.49
C PRO A 360 -17.29 12.59 -11.21
N GLU A 361 -18.52 12.18 -10.86
CA GLU A 361 -19.64 13.09 -10.58
C GLU A 361 -19.41 13.97 -9.34
N GLU A 362 -18.67 13.49 -8.34
CA GLU A 362 -18.33 14.28 -7.14
C GLU A 362 -17.23 15.30 -7.46
N ILE A 363 -16.23 14.91 -8.26
CA ILE A 363 -15.19 15.83 -8.74
C ILE A 363 -15.75 16.89 -9.69
N ASP A 364 -16.76 16.55 -10.48
CA ASP A 364 -17.38 17.50 -11.41
C ASP A 364 -17.97 18.72 -10.70
N TRP A 365 -18.49 18.59 -9.47
CA TRP A 365 -18.95 19.74 -8.68
C TRP A 365 -17.84 20.77 -8.40
N ILE A 366 -16.60 20.31 -8.27
CA ILE A 366 -15.44 21.14 -8.00
C ILE A 366 -14.92 21.75 -9.29
N ASN A 367 -14.90 20.97 -10.37
CA ASN A 367 -14.50 21.45 -11.69
C ASN A 367 -15.53 22.43 -12.29
N HIS A 368 -16.80 22.38 -11.88
CA HIS A 368 -17.86 23.29 -12.37
C HIS A 368 -17.71 24.73 -11.89
N PHE A 369 -16.79 25.02 -10.97
CA PHE A 369 -16.41 26.41 -10.61
C PHE A 369 -15.58 27.09 -11.70
N GLU A 370 -15.43 26.47 -12.88
CA GLU A 370 -14.93 27.13 -14.08
C GLU A 370 -15.83 28.30 -14.49
N SER A 371 -15.36 29.54 -14.26
CA SER A 371 -16.07 30.76 -14.68
C SER A 371 -15.44 31.32 -15.96
N THR A 372 -16.25 31.78 -16.92
CA THR A 372 -15.80 32.52 -18.10
C THR A 372 -16.13 34.02 -17.97
N SER A 373 -15.24 34.88 -18.44
CA SER A 373 -15.49 36.32 -18.54
C SER A 373 -16.62 36.61 -19.53
N PRO A 374 -17.20 37.83 -19.49
CA PRO A 374 -18.15 38.28 -20.51
C PRO A 374 -17.58 38.27 -21.93
N THR A 375 -16.24 38.25 -22.09
CA THR A 375 -15.52 38.17 -23.37
C THR A 375 -15.18 36.74 -23.79
N GLY A 376 -15.53 35.72 -22.98
CA GLY A 376 -15.32 34.31 -23.27
C GLY A 376 -13.99 33.72 -22.78
N GLU A 377 -13.20 34.47 -22.01
CA GLU A 377 -11.95 34.00 -21.41
C GLU A 377 -12.23 33.16 -20.15
N VAL A 378 -11.60 32.01 -19.98
CA VAL A 378 -11.74 31.21 -18.75
C VAL A 378 -11.04 31.95 -17.61
N LEU A 379 -11.80 32.47 -16.65
CA LEU A 379 -11.37 33.27 -15.52
C LEU A 379 -10.98 32.46 -14.28
N ASN A 380 -11.37 31.20 -14.18
CA ASN A 380 -10.93 30.30 -13.12
C ASN A 380 -10.92 28.90 -13.69
N LYS A 381 -9.77 28.23 -13.71
CA LYS A 381 -9.70 26.81 -14.07
C LYS A 381 -9.28 26.01 -12.85
N ILE A 382 -10.07 25.02 -12.47
CA ILE A 382 -9.80 24.20 -11.28
C ILE A 382 -9.56 22.77 -11.73
N GLN A 383 -8.51 22.16 -11.20
CA GLN A 383 -8.20 20.76 -11.46
C GLN A 383 -7.93 20.06 -10.14
N ALA A 384 -8.95 19.35 -9.63
CA ALA A 384 -8.83 18.51 -8.45
C ALA A 384 -8.57 17.05 -8.85
N ALA A 385 -7.46 16.48 -8.41
CA ALA A 385 -7.13 15.10 -8.72
C ALA A 385 -6.13 14.49 -7.71
N THR A 386 -5.97 13.18 -7.80
CA THR A 386 -4.98 12.44 -7.01
C THR A 386 -3.66 12.30 -7.79
N PRO A 387 -2.50 12.13 -7.13
CA PRO A 387 -1.20 12.14 -7.78
C PRO A 387 -1.04 11.13 -8.92
N LEU A 388 -1.50 9.89 -8.74
CA LEU A 388 -1.34 8.85 -9.76
C LEU A 388 -2.41 8.92 -10.84
N TRP A 389 -3.46 9.73 -10.65
CA TRP A 389 -4.54 9.92 -11.62
C TRP A 389 -4.34 11.15 -12.51
N SER A 390 -3.88 12.26 -11.94
CA SER A 390 -3.85 13.59 -12.59
C SER A 390 -2.83 13.70 -13.72
N ILE A 391 -1.61 13.21 -13.50
CA ILE A 391 -0.41 13.49 -14.31
C ILE A 391 -0.48 12.84 -15.70
N PHE A 392 -1.21 11.73 -15.82
CA PHE A 392 -1.22 10.89 -17.02
C PHE A 392 -2.64 10.75 -17.61
N SER A 393 -3.45 11.81 -17.46
CA SER A 393 -4.83 11.89 -17.95
C SER A 393 -4.93 12.35 -19.42
N GLU A 394 -3.80 12.61 -20.08
CA GLU A 394 -3.74 13.05 -21.48
C GLU A 394 -4.17 11.95 -22.48
N LYS A 395 -4.29 12.35 -23.76
CA LYS A 395 -4.57 11.45 -24.90
C LYS A 395 -3.51 10.34 -24.96
N HIS A 396 -3.86 9.16 -24.45
CA HIS A 396 -3.02 7.97 -24.50
C HIS A 396 -3.42 7.09 -25.68
N THR A 397 -2.44 6.38 -26.23
CA THR A 397 -2.73 5.30 -27.19
C THR A 397 -2.98 4.03 -26.40
N THR A 398 -4.14 3.39 -26.57
CA THR A 398 -4.42 2.08 -25.98
C THR A 398 -3.32 1.08 -26.35
N LYS A 399 -2.81 0.37 -25.34
CA LYS A 399 -1.78 -0.67 -25.46
C LYS A 399 -2.28 -1.98 -24.88
N LYS A 400 -1.76 -3.09 -25.38
CA LYS A 400 -1.90 -4.43 -24.80
C LYS A 400 -0.71 -4.70 -23.87
N ILE A 401 -0.95 -4.62 -22.57
CA ILE A 401 0.11 -4.71 -21.55
C ILE A 401 0.08 -6.09 -20.93
N GLY A 402 1.17 -6.85 -21.10
CA GLY A 402 1.32 -8.13 -20.44
C GLY A 402 1.87 -7.99 -19.03
N ILE A 403 1.20 -8.58 -18.04
CA ILE A 403 1.65 -8.58 -16.64
C ILE A 403 2.22 -9.96 -16.31
N SER A 404 3.47 -10.00 -15.86
CA SER A 404 4.15 -11.18 -15.30
C SER A 404 4.28 -10.99 -13.80
N ILE A 405 3.38 -11.58 -13.01
CA ILE A 405 3.46 -11.57 -11.56
C ILE A 405 3.09 -12.95 -11.00
N SER A 406 3.86 -13.39 -10.00
CA SER A 406 3.62 -14.63 -9.27
C SER A 406 4.21 -14.51 -7.86
N ASP A 407 3.70 -15.32 -6.94
CA ASP A 407 4.25 -15.44 -5.59
C ASP A 407 5.69 -15.97 -5.64
N TYR A 408 6.36 -15.89 -4.51
CA TYR A 408 7.65 -16.54 -4.26
C TYR A 408 7.63 -17.16 -2.86
N LYS A 409 8.62 -18.00 -2.58
CA LYS A 409 8.79 -18.60 -1.26
C LYS A 409 9.40 -17.58 -0.30
N GLU A 410 8.66 -17.21 0.73
CA GLU A 410 9.14 -16.30 1.78
C GLU A 410 10.37 -16.87 2.49
N ASP A 411 11.30 -15.99 2.84
CA ASP A 411 12.52 -16.32 3.55
C ASP A 411 12.44 -16.07 5.05
N GLN A 412 11.22 -16.08 5.61
CA GLN A 412 10.93 -15.66 7.00
C GLN A 412 11.46 -14.25 7.32
N PHE A 413 11.40 -13.36 6.32
CA PHE A 413 11.78 -11.95 6.44
C PHE A 413 13.26 -11.75 6.80
N GLU A 414 14.13 -12.68 6.38
CA GLU A 414 15.57 -12.61 6.65
C GLU A 414 16.27 -11.62 5.71
N THR A 415 15.99 -11.67 4.40
CA THR A 415 16.73 -10.88 3.39
C THR A 415 15.86 -9.97 2.51
N HIS A 416 14.57 -10.28 2.38
CA HIS A 416 13.67 -9.50 1.53
C HIS A 416 12.80 -8.50 2.30
N ASN A 417 12.43 -8.85 3.54
CA ASN A 417 11.78 -7.97 4.50
C ASN A 417 10.42 -7.39 4.09
N GLN A 418 9.77 -7.91 3.06
CA GLN A 418 8.41 -7.54 2.67
C GLN A 418 7.46 -8.71 2.87
N HIS A 419 6.21 -8.42 3.17
CA HIS A 419 5.14 -9.40 3.27
C HIS A 419 4.54 -9.66 1.86
N LEU A 420 4.05 -10.88 1.61
CA LEU A 420 3.54 -11.26 0.27
C LEU A 420 2.30 -10.46 -0.19
N ASP A 421 1.52 -9.90 0.74
CA ASP A 421 0.38 -9.04 0.39
C ASP A 421 0.80 -7.76 -0.37
N GLU A 422 2.05 -7.33 -0.29
CA GLU A 422 2.58 -6.24 -1.12
C GLU A 422 2.45 -6.55 -2.61
N LEU A 423 2.60 -7.83 -3.01
CA LEU A 423 2.39 -8.26 -4.39
C LEU A 423 0.92 -8.18 -4.79
N LYS A 424 0.01 -8.54 -3.86
CA LYS A 424 -1.44 -8.43 -4.09
C LYS A 424 -1.79 -6.97 -4.33
N ARG A 425 -1.35 -6.06 -3.45
CA ARG A 425 -1.53 -4.61 -3.60
C ARG A 425 -0.92 -4.10 -4.91
N LEU A 426 0.32 -4.47 -5.24
CA LEU A 426 0.95 -4.07 -6.50
C LEU A 426 0.08 -4.46 -7.70
N SER A 427 -0.45 -5.69 -7.71
CA SER A 427 -1.29 -6.17 -8.81
C SER A 427 -2.59 -5.38 -8.95
N GLN A 428 -3.24 -5.02 -7.83
CA GLN A 428 -4.47 -4.22 -7.81
C GLN A 428 -4.19 -2.79 -8.26
N VAL A 429 -3.23 -2.09 -7.63
CA VAL A 429 -2.91 -0.70 -7.97
C VAL A 429 -2.48 -0.56 -9.43
N LEU A 430 -1.63 -1.48 -9.91
CA LEU A 430 -1.20 -1.49 -11.30
C LEU A 430 -2.38 -1.74 -12.25
N ALA A 431 -3.21 -2.77 -12.00
CA ALA A 431 -4.35 -3.07 -12.85
C ALA A 431 -5.33 -1.89 -12.89
N GLY A 432 -5.66 -1.30 -11.74
CA GLY A 432 -6.59 -0.18 -11.63
C GLY A 432 -6.16 1.02 -12.48
N HIS A 433 -4.90 1.44 -12.37
CA HIS A 433 -4.38 2.59 -13.12
C HIS A 433 -4.19 2.34 -14.62
N LEU A 434 -3.89 1.10 -15.04
CA LEU A 434 -3.77 0.75 -16.45
C LEU A 434 -5.16 0.65 -17.12
N LEU A 435 -6.14 0.03 -16.46
CA LEU A 435 -7.49 -0.12 -16.97
C LEU A 435 -8.25 1.20 -17.04
N ALA A 436 -8.07 2.06 -16.04
CA ALA A 436 -8.60 3.44 -16.05
C ALA A 436 -8.14 4.25 -17.27
N ARG A 437 -6.96 3.92 -17.81
CA ARG A 437 -6.37 4.50 -19.02
C ARG A 437 -6.60 3.64 -20.25
N LYS A 438 -7.68 2.87 -20.27
CA LYS A 438 -8.16 2.09 -21.41
C LYS A 438 -7.10 1.18 -22.04
N HIS A 439 -6.08 0.78 -21.28
CA HIS A 439 -5.16 -0.26 -21.72
C HIS A 439 -5.85 -1.62 -21.57
N LYS A 440 -5.46 -2.58 -22.41
CA LYS A 440 -5.91 -3.96 -22.31
C LYS A 440 -4.87 -4.76 -21.56
N LEU A 441 -5.29 -5.49 -20.52
CA LEU A 441 -4.38 -6.33 -19.75
C LEU A 441 -4.35 -7.74 -20.33
N ILE A 442 -3.14 -8.26 -20.49
CA ILE A 442 -2.83 -9.65 -20.84
C ILE A 442 -2.20 -10.30 -19.61
N TYR A 443 -2.84 -11.33 -19.08
CA TYR A 443 -2.31 -12.09 -17.94
C TYR A 443 -2.27 -13.59 -18.26
N GLY A 444 -1.19 -14.27 -17.88
CA GLY A 444 -0.99 -15.70 -18.12
C GLY A 444 -1.00 -16.49 -16.82
N GLY A 445 -2.12 -16.50 -16.11
CA GLY A 445 -2.24 -17.07 -14.77
C GLY A 445 -3.34 -18.11 -14.64
N ASP A 446 -3.18 -19.01 -13.67
CA ASP A 446 -4.20 -20.00 -13.33
C ASP A 446 -5.41 -19.34 -12.66
N LEU A 447 -6.54 -20.06 -12.68
CA LEU A 447 -7.82 -19.62 -12.12
C LEU A 447 -8.02 -20.22 -10.73
N ARG A 448 -7.15 -19.85 -9.78
CA ARG A 448 -7.28 -20.22 -8.36
C ARG A 448 -7.89 -19.08 -7.55
N GLU A 449 -8.63 -19.45 -6.52
CA GLU A 449 -9.07 -18.51 -5.48
C GLU A 449 -7.86 -17.92 -4.77
N ASP A 450 -7.98 -16.65 -4.35
CA ASP A 450 -6.90 -15.88 -3.71
C ASP A 450 -5.60 -15.81 -4.57
N GLY A 451 -5.76 -15.90 -5.90
CA GLY A 451 -4.67 -15.74 -6.87
C GLY A 451 -4.67 -14.38 -7.58
N PHE A 452 -3.54 -14.01 -8.18
CA PHE A 452 -3.40 -12.75 -8.93
C PHE A 452 -4.42 -12.56 -10.05
N THR A 453 -4.84 -13.62 -10.73
CA THR A 453 -5.92 -13.52 -11.73
C THR A 453 -7.19 -12.96 -11.09
N GLN A 454 -7.53 -13.42 -9.89
CA GLN A 454 -8.70 -12.94 -9.16
C GLN A 454 -8.51 -11.47 -8.76
N PHE A 455 -7.36 -11.08 -8.20
CA PHE A 455 -7.13 -9.68 -7.77
C PHE A 455 -7.19 -8.69 -8.94
N ILE A 456 -6.62 -9.03 -10.09
CA ILE A 456 -6.69 -8.20 -11.30
C ILE A 456 -8.13 -8.08 -11.81
N LEU A 457 -8.91 -9.17 -11.76
CA LEU A 457 -10.30 -9.17 -12.21
C LEU A 457 -11.25 -8.45 -11.24
N ASP A 458 -11.04 -8.61 -9.93
CA ASP A 458 -11.77 -7.88 -8.89
C ASP A 458 -11.53 -6.37 -9.07
N GLU A 459 -10.28 -5.94 -9.27
CA GLU A 459 -9.98 -4.53 -9.56
C GLU A 459 -10.62 -4.05 -10.87
N ALA A 460 -10.57 -4.87 -11.94
CA ALA A 460 -11.19 -4.54 -13.21
C ALA A 460 -12.71 -4.30 -13.09
N LEU A 461 -13.40 -5.12 -12.28
CA LEU A 461 -14.82 -4.96 -11.97
C LEU A 461 -15.10 -3.66 -11.21
N ILE A 462 -14.25 -3.33 -10.23
CA ILE A 462 -14.41 -2.10 -9.47
C ILE A 462 -14.22 -0.87 -10.38
N ILE A 463 -13.19 -0.85 -11.23
CA ILE A 463 -12.98 0.25 -12.17
C ILE A 463 -14.15 0.34 -13.16
N GLN A 464 -14.60 -0.77 -13.75
CA GLN A 464 -15.74 -0.78 -14.67
C GLN A 464 -16.97 -0.14 -14.06
N ASN A 465 -17.30 -0.50 -12.82
CA ASN A 465 -18.45 0.05 -12.12
C ASN A 465 -18.28 1.53 -11.75
N ARG A 466 -17.06 1.97 -11.43
CA ARG A 466 -16.79 3.38 -11.06
C ARG A 466 -16.81 4.33 -12.25
N ILE A 467 -16.26 3.92 -13.39
CA ILE A 467 -16.19 4.77 -14.59
C ILE A 467 -17.31 4.48 -15.60
N MET A 468 -18.17 3.51 -15.30
CA MET A 468 -19.28 3.06 -16.14
C MET A 468 -18.86 2.70 -17.58
N ASP A 469 -17.66 2.13 -17.74
CA ASP A 469 -17.09 1.77 -19.05
C ASP A 469 -17.13 0.25 -19.28
N ASN A 470 -18.14 -0.17 -20.04
CA ASN A 470 -18.33 -1.56 -20.45
C ASN A 470 -17.31 -2.03 -21.51
N SER A 471 -16.29 -1.26 -21.87
CA SER A 471 -15.20 -1.68 -22.77
C SER A 471 -13.98 -2.26 -22.04
N ILE A 472 -13.92 -2.15 -20.70
CA ILE A 472 -12.84 -2.73 -19.89
C ILE A 472 -12.79 -4.25 -20.06
N ARG A 473 -11.64 -4.77 -20.48
CA ARG A 473 -11.41 -6.20 -20.68
C ARG A 473 -10.06 -6.63 -20.12
N VAL A 474 -10.04 -7.82 -19.54
CA VAL A 474 -8.82 -8.54 -19.13
C VAL A 474 -8.75 -9.83 -19.95
N GLU A 475 -7.70 -9.98 -20.74
CA GLU A 475 -7.41 -11.22 -21.47
C GLU A 475 -6.60 -12.15 -20.55
N ASN A 476 -7.19 -13.27 -20.12
CA ASN A 476 -6.46 -14.34 -19.44
C ASN A 476 -6.06 -15.43 -20.45
N HIS A 477 -4.77 -15.74 -20.51
CA HIS A 477 -4.16 -16.66 -21.46
C HIS A 477 -3.88 -17.98 -20.76
N LEU A 478 -4.62 -19.03 -21.14
CA LEU A 478 -4.53 -20.35 -20.51
C LEU A 478 -3.96 -21.37 -21.49
N ALA A 479 -2.86 -22.01 -21.09
CA ALA A 479 -2.32 -23.16 -21.79
C ALA A 479 -3.19 -24.41 -21.55
N TRP A 480 -3.20 -25.35 -22.49
CA TRP A 480 -3.62 -26.71 -22.20
C TRP A 480 -2.69 -27.30 -21.11
N PRO A 481 -3.20 -28.06 -20.10
CA PRO A 481 -4.59 -28.42 -19.87
C PRO A 481 -5.34 -27.45 -18.93
N LEU A 482 -4.77 -26.30 -18.57
CA LEU A 482 -5.34 -25.37 -17.57
C LEU A 482 -6.74 -24.87 -17.93
N PHE A 483 -7.04 -24.65 -19.21
CA PHE A 483 -8.38 -24.21 -19.62
C PHE A 483 -9.46 -25.33 -19.55
N ILE A 484 -9.08 -26.57 -19.28
CA ILE A 484 -10.01 -27.70 -19.06
C ILE A 484 -10.52 -27.71 -17.62
N ASP A 485 -9.82 -27.02 -16.70
CA ASP A 485 -10.21 -27.00 -15.29
C ASP A 485 -11.66 -26.51 -15.13
N SER A 486 -12.44 -27.27 -14.34
CA SER A 486 -13.82 -26.95 -13.98
C SER A 486 -14.01 -25.50 -13.48
N LYS A 487 -13.00 -24.92 -12.82
CA LYS A 487 -13.01 -23.55 -12.29
C LYS A 487 -13.16 -22.48 -13.37
N VAL A 488 -12.74 -22.79 -14.60
CA VAL A 488 -12.85 -21.87 -15.75
C VAL A 488 -14.29 -21.40 -15.95
N LYS A 489 -15.27 -22.30 -15.80
CA LYS A 489 -16.69 -21.96 -15.93
C LYS A 489 -17.14 -20.98 -14.85
N SER A 490 -16.77 -21.22 -13.60
CA SER A 490 -17.11 -20.35 -12.46
C SER A 490 -16.52 -18.96 -12.60
N PHE A 491 -15.27 -18.85 -13.04
CA PHE A 491 -14.63 -17.55 -13.30
C PHE A 491 -15.27 -16.80 -14.48
N LYS A 492 -15.54 -17.49 -15.61
CA LYS A 492 -16.27 -16.88 -16.75
C LYS A 492 -17.64 -16.35 -16.34
N ALA A 493 -18.34 -17.05 -15.44
CA ALA A 493 -19.63 -16.60 -14.91
C ALA A 493 -19.49 -15.41 -13.94
N LYS A 494 -18.57 -15.47 -12.97
CA LYS A 494 -18.35 -14.40 -11.97
C LYS A 494 -17.92 -13.08 -12.62
N TYR A 495 -17.06 -13.14 -13.63
CA TYR A 495 -16.49 -11.96 -14.29
C TYR A 495 -17.04 -11.78 -15.71
N HIS A 496 -18.31 -12.12 -15.92
CA HIS A 496 -18.98 -11.97 -17.20
C HIS A 496 -18.86 -10.54 -17.72
N GLY A 497 -18.51 -10.38 -19.01
CA GLY A 497 -18.31 -9.07 -19.62
C GLY A 497 -16.94 -8.43 -19.38
N ILE A 498 -16.12 -8.94 -18.44
CA ILE A 498 -14.77 -8.43 -18.16
C ILE A 498 -13.70 -9.42 -18.59
N LEU A 499 -13.86 -10.69 -18.20
CA LEU A 499 -12.89 -11.74 -18.46
C LEU A 499 -13.06 -12.29 -19.87
N HIS A 500 -12.01 -12.16 -20.69
CA HIS A 500 -11.85 -12.87 -21.94
C HIS A 500 -10.79 -13.97 -21.77
N ILE A 501 -11.14 -15.22 -22.07
CA ILE A 501 -10.18 -16.33 -21.98
C ILE A 501 -9.68 -16.68 -23.37
N GLU A 502 -8.37 -16.60 -23.54
CA GLU A 502 -7.67 -17.10 -24.72
C GLU A 502 -7.08 -18.48 -24.41
N GLU A 503 -7.59 -19.50 -25.09
CA GLU A 503 -7.24 -20.91 -24.87
C GLU A 503 -6.16 -21.34 -25.87
N TYR A 504 -5.07 -21.93 -25.38
CA TYR A 504 -3.93 -22.36 -26.18
C TYR A 504 -3.75 -23.87 -26.12
N ASP A 505 -4.03 -24.54 -27.23
CA ASP A 505 -3.79 -25.98 -27.39
C ASP A 505 -2.32 -26.36 -27.10
N ALA A 506 -2.12 -27.62 -26.70
CA ALA A 506 -0.79 -28.20 -26.60
C ALA A 506 -0.09 -28.15 -27.97
N PRO A 507 1.22 -27.83 -28.03
CA PRO A 507 1.91 -27.66 -29.31
C PRO A 507 2.02 -29.00 -30.03
N LYS A 508 2.11 -28.98 -31.37
CA LYS A 508 1.99 -30.17 -32.23
C LYS A 508 3.01 -31.29 -31.92
N ASP A 509 4.14 -30.94 -31.31
CA ASP A 509 5.17 -31.89 -30.87
C ASP A 509 4.73 -32.78 -29.70
N VAL A 510 3.67 -32.40 -29.00
CA VAL A 510 3.01 -33.20 -27.97
C VAL A 510 1.55 -33.44 -28.36
N SER A 511 1.06 -34.67 -28.20
CA SER A 511 -0.31 -35.03 -28.61
C SER A 511 -1.08 -35.66 -27.44
N PRO A 512 -1.42 -34.89 -26.40
CA PRO A 512 -2.24 -35.38 -25.31
C PRO A 512 -3.71 -35.54 -25.72
N LYS A 513 -4.49 -36.26 -24.90
CA LYS A 513 -5.95 -36.33 -25.05
C LYS A 513 -6.57 -34.98 -24.68
N LYS A 514 -7.10 -34.25 -25.66
CA LYS A 514 -7.45 -32.83 -25.54
C LYS A 514 -8.56 -32.55 -24.52
N GLU A 515 -9.48 -33.47 -24.32
CA GLU A 515 -10.68 -33.27 -23.50
C GLU A 515 -10.48 -33.62 -22.01
N VAL A 516 -9.31 -34.17 -21.66
CA VAL A 516 -9.03 -34.67 -20.31
C VAL A 516 -7.96 -33.82 -19.64
N PHE A 517 -8.26 -33.34 -18.43
CA PHE A 517 -7.26 -32.68 -17.62
C PHE A 517 -6.12 -33.64 -17.27
N LEU A 518 -4.89 -33.26 -17.60
CA LEU A 518 -3.70 -34.07 -17.35
C LEU A 518 -3.00 -33.59 -16.07
N PRO A 519 -2.97 -34.37 -14.98
CA PRO A 519 -2.25 -33.96 -13.77
C PRO A 519 -0.73 -33.99 -13.98
N PRO A 520 0.03 -33.00 -13.47
CA PRO A 520 1.49 -32.93 -13.61
C PRO A 520 2.20 -33.81 -12.57
N ASN A 521 1.91 -35.12 -12.59
CA ASN A 521 2.32 -36.09 -11.56
C ASN A 521 3.46 -37.04 -11.97
N CYS A 522 3.95 -36.95 -13.21
CA CYS A 522 5.11 -37.70 -13.70
C CYS A 522 5.91 -36.85 -14.71
N SER A 523 7.14 -37.27 -15.03
CA SER A 523 8.04 -36.51 -15.91
C SER A 523 7.48 -36.28 -17.32
N GLU A 524 6.78 -37.27 -17.89
CA GLU A 524 6.14 -37.11 -19.21
C GLU A 524 5.03 -36.06 -19.17
N ASN A 525 4.15 -36.10 -18.15
CA ASN A 525 3.10 -35.12 -17.99
C ASN A 525 3.69 -33.72 -17.74
N LEU A 526 4.73 -33.60 -16.91
CA LEU A 526 5.44 -32.35 -16.68
C LEU A 526 6.10 -31.81 -17.95
N TYR A 527 6.62 -32.68 -18.82
CA TYR A 527 7.16 -32.28 -20.11
C TYR A 527 6.07 -31.70 -21.02
N ILE A 528 4.90 -32.36 -21.11
CA ILE A 528 3.75 -31.84 -21.90
C ILE A 528 3.27 -30.50 -21.34
N TRP A 529 3.18 -30.37 -20.01
CA TRP A 529 2.86 -29.10 -19.34
C TRP A 529 3.87 -28.01 -19.67
N SER A 530 5.15 -28.32 -19.55
CA SER A 530 6.24 -27.40 -19.86
C SER A 530 6.14 -26.89 -21.29
N ARG A 531 5.94 -27.78 -22.26
CA ARG A 531 5.74 -27.43 -23.67
C ARG A 531 4.52 -26.54 -23.90
N SER A 532 3.41 -26.87 -23.27
CA SER A 532 2.16 -26.12 -23.40
C SER A 532 2.26 -24.72 -22.78
N LEU A 533 2.92 -24.59 -21.62
CA LEU A 533 3.20 -23.31 -20.99
C LEU A 533 4.13 -22.44 -21.83
N THR A 534 5.22 -23.00 -22.40
CA THR A 534 6.10 -22.27 -23.32
C THR A 534 5.32 -21.74 -24.54
N ASN A 535 4.50 -22.59 -25.17
CA ASN A 535 3.69 -22.19 -26.34
C ASN A 535 2.75 -21.03 -26.01
N MET A 536 2.06 -21.09 -24.87
CA MET A 536 1.19 -19.99 -24.41
C MET A 536 1.99 -18.71 -24.14
N ARG A 537 3.16 -18.79 -23.48
CA ARG A 537 4.02 -17.63 -23.19
C ARG A 537 4.50 -16.96 -24.48
N GLU A 538 5.00 -17.73 -25.44
CA GLU A 538 5.45 -17.21 -26.74
C GLU A 538 4.32 -16.47 -27.47
N LEU A 539 3.13 -17.06 -27.54
CA LEU A 539 2.00 -16.48 -28.25
C LEU A 539 1.37 -15.29 -27.52
N SER A 540 1.27 -15.32 -26.19
CA SER A 540 0.74 -14.21 -25.39
C SER A 540 1.70 -13.01 -25.38
N ILE A 541 3.01 -13.23 -25.25
CA ILE A 541 4.02 -12.15 -25.33
C ILE A 541 4.04 -11.55 -26.73
N LYS A 542 3.91 -12.36 -27.78
CA LYS A 542 3.79 -11.85 -29.16
C LYS A 542 2.62 -10.86 -29.32
N LYS A 543 1.47 -11.16 -28.70
CA LYS A 543 0.26 -10.31 -28.70
C LYS A 543 0.37 -9.05 -27.84
N SER A 544 1.27 -9.02 -26.85
CA SER A 544 1.49 -7.84 -26.01
C SER A 544 2.36 -6.80 -26.70
N ASP A 545 2.10 -5.52 -26.45
CA ASP A 545 2.95 -4.42 -26.90
C ASP A 545 4.20 -4.28 -26.02
N LEU A 546 4.06 -4.57 -24.72
CA LEU A 546 5.11 -4.49 -23.71
C LEU A 546 4.80 -5.41 -22.53
N ARG A 547 5.79 -5.61 -21.64
CA ARG A 547 5.66 -6.44 -20.44
C ARG A 547 6.04 -5.68 -19.17
N ILE A 548 5.28 -5.91 -18.11
CA ILE A 548 5.61 -5.51 -16.74
C ILE A 548 5.88 -6.79 -15.96
N ILE A 549 7.05 -6.89 -15.37
CA ILE A 549 7.53 -8.12 -14.73
C ILE A 549 7.88 -7.85 -13.28
N SER A 550 7.26 -8.62 -12.37
CA SER A 550 7.47 -8.53 -10.93
C SER A 550 7.52 -9.90 -10.28
N SER A 551 8.42 -10.03 -9.29
CA SER A 551 8.49 -11.17 -8.39
C SER A 551 8.66 -12.55 -9.07
N GLY A 552 7.98 -13.59 -8.60
CA GLY A 552 7.94 -14.91 -9.23
C GLY A 552 8.75 -16.00 -8.53
N LYS A 553 8.26 -17.23 -8.66
CA LYS A 553 8.82 -18.40 -7.98
C LYS A 553 10.19 -18.79 -8.52
N SER A 554 11.12 -19.11 -7.62
CA SER A 554 12.36 -19.81 -7.95
C SER A 554 12.20 -21.33 -7.91
N SER A 555 11.24 -21.86 -7.12
CA SER A 555 10.94 -23.29 -6.98
C SER A 555 9.46 -23.63 -7.21
N ASP A 556 9.12 -24.92 -7.29
CA ASP A 556 7.74 -25.44 -7.32
C ASP A 556 6.90 -24.97 -8.52
N TYR A 557 7.56 -24.61 -9.62
CA TYR A 557 6.94 -24.30 -10.91
C TYR A 557 6.78 -25.56 -11.78
N LYS A 558 6.04 -25.46 -12.88
CA LYS A 558 5.70 -26.60 -13.77
C LYS A 558 6.25 -26.49 -15.21
N GLY A 559 7.04 -25.46 -15.50
CA GLY A 559 7.70 -25.25 -16.79
C GLY A 559 9.13 -25.80 -16.86
N LYS A 560 9.80 -25.61 -18.01
CA LYS A 560 11.22 -25.97 -18.21
C LYS A 560 12.19 -25.09 -17.43
N MET A 561 11.74 -23.96 -16.90
CA MET A 561 12.49 -23.05 -16.04
C MET A 561 11.47 -22.18 -15.26
N PRO A 562 11.88 -21.36 -14.28
CA PRO A 562 10.98 -20.42 -13.61
C PRO A 562 10.14 -19.60 -14.61
N GLY A 563 8.83 -19.56 -14.43
CA GLY A 563 7.91 -19.02 -15.44
C GLY A 563 8.18 -17.55 -15.78
N VAL A 564 8.42 -16.72 -14.77
CA VAL A 564 8.74 -15.30 -14.93
C VAL A 564 10.11 -15.09 -15.61
N LEU A 565 11.09 -15.98 -15.36
CA LEU A 565 12.38 -15.97 -16.07
C LEU A 565 12.17 -16.28 -17.56
N GLU A 566 11.35 -17.28 -17.88
CA GLU A 566 11.04 -17.63 -19.26
C GLU A 566 10.35 -16.46 -19.99
N GLU A 567 9.38 -15.82 -19.34
CA GLU A 567 8.70 -14.64 -19.90
C GLU A 567 9.66 -13.48 -20.14
N PHE A 568 10.62 -13.24 -19.23
CA PHE A 568 11.68 -12.25 -19.45
C PHE A 568 12.53 -12.58 -20.68
N ILE A 569 13.01 -13.82 -20.80
CA ILE A 569 13.85 -14.25 -21.93
C ILE A 569 13.10 -14.13 -23.26
N ILE A 570 11.85 -14.60 -23.32
CA ILE A 570 11.02 -14.52 -24.52
C ILE A 570 10.80 -13.04 -24.90
N SER A 571 10.52 -12.17 -23.92
CA SER A 571 10.30 -10.75 -24.14
C SER A 571 11.54 -10.04 -24.71
N MET A 572 12.72 -10.36 -24.17
CA MET A 572 14.01 -9.85 -24.67
C MET A 572 14.27 -10.30 -26.11
N LYS A 573 14.07 -11.59 -26.42
CA LYS A 573 14.23 -12.13 -27.79
C LYS A 573 13.28 -11.47 -28.78
N MET A 574 12.05 -11.20 -28.36
CA MET A 574 11.03 -10.51 -29.17
C MET A 574 11.17 -8.98 -29.17
N LYS A 575 12.20 -8.43 -28.48
CA LYS A 575 12.46 -6.99 -28.36
C LYS A 575 11.24 -6.20 -27.84
N LYS A 576 10.48 -6.80 -26.92
CA LYS A 576 9.38 -6.10 -26.24
C LYS A 576 9.97 -5.13 -25.21
N PRO A 577 9.45 -3.91 -25.06
CA PRO A 577 9.75 -3.08 -23.90
C PRO A 577 9.38 -3.83 -22.61
N ILE A 578 10.25 -3.77 -21.61
CA ILE A 578 10.09 -4.46 -20.33
C ILE A 578 10.19 -3.44 -19.22
N TYR A 579 9.28 -3.47 -18.26
CA TYR A 579 9.41 -2.80 -16.96
C TYR A 579 9.72 -3.87 -15.92
N LEU A 580 10.95 -3.91 -15.39
CA LEU A 580 11.39 -4.87 -14.38
C LEU A 580 11.24 -4.31 -12.97
N LEU A 581 10.47 -4.99 -12.11
CA LEU A 581 10.18 -4.60 -10.72
C LEU A 581 10.92 -5.51 -9.73
N GLY A 582 12.24 -5.37 -9.64
CA GLY A 582 13.10 -6.22 -8.78
C GLY A 582 12.98 -5.93 -7.28
N GLY A 583 12.45 -4.77 -6.90
CA GLY A 583 12.23 -4.42 -5.49
C GLY A 583 11.23 -5.30 -4.76
N PHE A 584 10.35 -6.00 -5.49
CA PHE A 584 9.29 -6.89 -4.97
C PHE A 584 9.69 -8.37 -4.90
N GLY A 585 10.99 -8.67 -4.94
CA GLY A 585 11.52 -9.99 -4.64
C GLY A 585 11.44 -10.99 -5.78
N GLY A 586 11.36 -12.28 -5.41
CA GLY A 586 11.25 -13.41 -6.34
C GLY A 586 12.40 -13.53 -7.36
N ILE A 587 12.14 -14.25 -8.45
CA ILE A 587 13.10 -14.46 -9.53
C ILE A 587 13.42 -13.15 -10.27
N THR A 588 12.49 -12.19 -10.32
CA THR A 588 12.75 -10.85 -10.87
C THR A 588 13.86 -10.13 -10.12
N LYS A 589 13.88 -10.16 -8.78
CA LYS A 589 14.99 -9.61 -8.00
C LYS A 589 16.32 -10.24 -8.40
N LYS A 590 16.35 -11.57 -8.60
CA LYS A 590 17.55 -12.31 -9.00
C LYS A 590 18.03 -11.89 -10.39
N ILE A 591 17.12 -11.75 -11.36
CA ILE A 591 17.43 -11.21 -12.70
C ILE A 591 18.04 -9.81 -12.58
N VAL A 592 17.37 -8.91 -11.86
CA VAL A 592 17.81 -7.53 -11.64
C VAL A 592 19.20 -7.47 -11.02
N THR A 593 19.43 -8.19 -9.91
CA THR A 593 20.74 -8.21 -9.25
C THR A 593 21.83 -8.79 -10.15
N SER A 594 21.50 -9.77 -10.99
CA SER A 594 22.47 -10.35 -11.92
C SER A 594 22.86 -9.41 -13.06
N ILE A 595 21.92 -8.61 -13.55
CA ILE A 595 22.19 -7.60 -14.58
C ILE A 595 23.07 -6.47 -14.01
N ILE A 596 22.75 -6.01 -12.80
CA ILE A 596 23.47 -4.91 -12.13
C ILE A 596 24.87 -5.36 -11.72
N ASN A 597 25.00 -6.49 -11.03
CA ASN A 597 26.28 -6.96 -10.49
C ASN A 597 27.15 -7.70 -11.51
N LYS A 598 26.62 -7.97 -12.72
CA LYS A 598 27.26 -8.81 -13.74
C LYS A 598 27.62 -10.21 -13.24
N GLU A 599 26.83 -10.73 -12.31
CA GLU A 599 27.02 -12.03 -11.68
C GLU A 599 25.71 -12.82 -11.66
N LEU A 600 25.72 -14.03 -12.23
CA LEU A 600 24.51 -14.86 -12.33
C LEU A 600 24.12 -15.44 -10.96
N ALA A 601 22.92 -15.12 -10.49
CA ALA A 601 22.40 -15.64 -9.23
C ALA A 601 22.21 -17.16 -9.32
N PRO A 602 22.45 -17.93 -8.23
CA PRO A 602 22.31 -19.38 -8.24
C PRO A 602 20.94 -19.84 -8.75
N GLU A 603 19.86 -19.17 -8.37
CA GLU A 603 18.49 -19.49 -8.77
C GLU A 603 18.25 -19.41 -10.28
N LEU A 604 19.17 -18.80 -11.05
CA LEU A 604 19.12 -18.69 -12.49
C LEU A 604 19.96 -19.77 -13.20
N THR A 605 20.47 -20.77 -12.47
CA THR A 605 21.33 -21.83 -13.00
C THR A 605 20.65 -23.20 -13.04
N GLU A 606 21.08 -24.07 -13.94
CA GLU A 606 20.55 -25.45 -14.02
C GLU A 606 20.84 -26.25 -12.75
N GLU A 607 22.04 -26.10 -12.19
CA GLU A 607 22.49 -26.81 -11.00
C GLU A 607 21.58 -26.55 -9.79
N TRP A 608 21.32 -25.26 -9.51
CA TRP A 608 20.42 -24.89 -8.42
C TRP A 608 19.01 -25.44 -8.65
N GLN A 609 18.53 -25.40 -9.89
CA GLN A 609 17.19 -25.85 -10.24
C GLN A 609 17.04 -27.37 -10.05
N ILE A 610 18.08 -28.16 -10.37
CA ILE A 610 18.15 -29.60 -10.08
C ILE A 610 18.12 -29.87 -8.57
N GLN A 611 18.89 -29.11 -7.79
CA GLN A 611 19.01 -29.31 -6.34
C GLN A 611 17.76 -28.90 -5.55
N ASN A 612 17.00 -27.92 -6.05
CA ASN A 612 15.92 -27.29 -5.29
C ASN A 612 14.51 -27.60 -5.83
N ASN A 613 14.38 -28.34 -6.93
CA ASN A 613 13.09 -28.74 -7.50
C ASN A 613 13.00 -30.24 -7.73
N ALA A 614 12.12 -30.90 -6.98
CA ALA A 614 11.87 -32.33 -7.12
C ALA A 614 11.42 -32.69 -8.55
N GLY A 615 12.07 -33.70 -9.15
CA GLY A 615 11.77 -34.19 -10.49
C GLY A 615 12.29 -33.33 -11.65
N TYR A 616 12.95 -32.20 -11.38
CA TYR A 616 13.42 -31.28 -12.42
C TYR A 616 14.52 -31.88 -13.30
N ALA A 617 15.46 -32.64 -12.73
CA ALA A 617 16.52 -33.31 -13.50
C ALA A 617 15.95 -34.22 -14.59
N SER A 618 14.97 -35.06 -14.26
CA SER A 618 14.32 -35.97 -15.20
C SER A 618 13.49 -35.24 -16.25
N LEU A 619 12.79 -34.17 -15.85
CA LEU A 619 12.07 -33.29 -16.79
C LEU A 619 13.02 -32.67 -17.82
N GLN A 620 14.14 -32.14 -17.33
CA GLN A 620 15.11 -31.41 -18.13
C GLN A 620 15.91 -32.33 -19.05
N GLU A 621 16.27 -33.54 -18.60
CA GLU A 621 16.85 -34.58 -19.45
C GLU A 621 15.90 -34.98 -20.58
N LEU A 622 14.63 -35.29 -20.24
CA LEU A 622 13.60 -35.62 -21.23
C LEU A 622 13.40 -34.49 -22.24
N ALA A 623 13.33 -33.25 -21.76
CA ALA A 623 13.16 -32.08 -22.60
C ALA A 623 14.37 -31.85 -23.53
N LYS A 624 15.60 -32.01 -23.04
CA LYS A 624 16.84 -31.93 -23.83
C LYS A 624 16.87 -33.00 -24.94
N ASN A 625 16.54 -34.24 -24.60
CA ASN A 625 16.49 -35.36 -25.57
C ASN A 625 15.48 -35.13 -26.70
N ARG A 626 14.43 -34.33 -26.44
CA ARG A 626 13.42 -33.96 -27.43
C ARG A 626 13.63 -32.57 -28.06
N GLY A 627 14.73 -31.87 -27.74
CA GLY A 627 15.07 -30.57 -28.32
C GLY A 627 14.37 -29.36 -27.70
N PHE A 628 13.74 -29.49 -26.53
CA PHE A 628 12.98 -28.43 -25.86
C PHE A 628 13.42 -28.15 -24.41
N GLY A 629 14.61 -28.62 -24.02
CA GLY A 629 15.20 -28.33 -22.72
C GLY A 629 15.43 -26.84 -22.49
N ALA A 630 15.51 -26.43 -21.22
CA ALA A 630 15.96 -25.09 -20.89
C ALA A 630 17.45 -24.92 -21.23
N ASP A 631 17.79 -23.85 -21.95
CA ASP A 631 19.17 -23.50 -22.29
C ASP A 631 19.71 -22.47 -21.29
N TYR A 632 20.33 -22.96 -20.22
CA TYR A 632 20.93 -22.11 -19.18
C TYR A 632 22.22 -21.41 -19.63
N ILE A 633 22.86 -21.88 -20.71
CA ILE A 633 23.99 -21.17 -21.33
C ILE A 633 23.45 -19.90 -22.00
N GLU A 634 22.34 -20.02 -22.71
CA GLU A 634 21.64 -18.87 -23.28
C GLU A 634 21.16 -17.91 -22.20
N VAL A 635 20.59 -18.40 -21.09
CA VAL A 635 20.20 -17.53 -19.95
C VAL A 635 21.39 -16.71 -19.45
N LYS A 636 22.53 -17.38 -19.21
CA LYS A 636 23.76 -16.72 -18.75
C LYS A 636 24.24 -15.68 -19.76
N ASN A 637 24.28 -16.03 -21.04
CA ASN A 637 24.75 -15.13 -22.10
C ASN A 637 23.82 -13.92 -22.28
N LEU A 638 22.50 -14.13 -22.24
CA LEU A 638 21.52 -13.05 -22.37
C LEU A 638 21.61 -12.09 -21.19
N ILE A 639 21.64 -12.60 -19.95
CA ILE A 639 21.75 -11.76 -18.75
C ILE A 639 23.11 -11.04 -18.72
N GLY A 640 24.20 -11.73 -19.03
CA GLY A 640 25.55 -11.14 -19.06
C GLY A 640 25.72 -10.04 -20.10
N SER A 641 25.07 -10.17 -21.26
CA SER A 641 25.08 -9.16 -22.33
C SER A 641 24.07 -8.04 -22.15
N THR A 642 23.07 -8.21 -21.26
CA THR A 642 22.07 -7.18 -20.98
C THR A 642 22.68 -6.08 -20.10
N ASN A 643 22.47 -4.83 -20.46
CA ASN A 643 22.76 -3.66 -19.64
C ASN A 643 21.49 -2.81 -19.49
N ILE A 644 21.60 -1.75 -18.69
CA ILE A 644 20.46 -0.94 -18.30
C ILE A 644 19.98 -0.11 -19.50
N GLU A 645 20.88 0.33 -20.36
CA GLU A 645 20.58 1.05 -21.60
C GLU A 645 19.71 0.21 -22.54
N ILE A 646 20.03 -1.09 -22.70
CA ILE A 646 19.24 -2.02 -23.51
C ILE A 646 17.82 -2.15 -22.96
N LEU A 647 17.67 -2.29 -21.63
CA LEU A 647 16.36 -2.43 -20.99
C LEU A 647 15.54 -1.15 -21.05
N THR A 648 16.20 0.00 -20.97
CA THR A 648 15.55 1.32 -20.96
C THR A 648 15.00 1.65 -22.35
N ASN A 649 15.58 1.11 -23.42
CA ASN A 649 15.14 1.38 -24.80
C ASN A 649 13.64 1.10 -24.99
N ASN A 650 12.94 2.06 -25.60
CA ASN A 650 11.51 2.00 -25.91
C ASN A 650 10.58 1.87 -24.68
N THR A 651 11.07 2.13 -23.46
CA THR A 651 10.25 2.18 -22.24
C THR A 651 9.74 3.59 -21.92
N GLY A 652 10.25 4.61 -22.61
CA GLY A 652 9.92 6.02 -22.33
C GLY A 652 10.50 6.56 -21.03
N LEU A 653 11.34 5.78 -20.32
CA LEU A 653 12.07 6.19 -19.14
C LEU A 653 13.51 6.58 -19.49
N THR A 654 14.12 7.43 -18.67
CA THR A 654 15.57 7.64 -18.65
C THR A 654 16.27 6.50 -17.90
N VAL A 655 17.58 6.35 -18.11
CA VAL A 655 18.38 5.32 -17.41
C VAL A 655 18.25 5.44 -15.87
N PRO A 656 18.42 6.63 -15.24
CA PRO A 656 18.26 6.75 -13.79
C PRO A 656 16.85 6.40 -13.27
N GLU A 657 15.81 6.71 -14.05
CA GLU A 657 14.43 6.34 -13.71
C GLU A 657 14.20 4.83 -13.81
N TYR A 658 14.77 4.19 -14.83
CA TYR A 658 14.69 2.74 -14.99
C TYR A 658 15.48 2.00 -13.91
N GLU A 659 16.66 2.50 -13.54
CA GLU A 659 17.43 2.01 -12.38
C GLU A 659 16.59 2.07 -11.09
N ARG A 660 15.91 3.20 -10.88
CA ARG A 660 15.05 3.37 -9.72
C ARG A 660 13.88 2.38 -9.72
N LEU A 661 13.24 2.18 -10.88
CA LEU A 661 12.16 1.21 -11.07
C LEU A 661 12.61 -0.23 -10.72
N MET A 662 13.83 -0.61 -11.10
CA MET A 662 14.38 -1.95 -10.86
C MET A 662 14.54 -2.27 -9.37
N ILE A 663 14.76 -1.27 -8.52
CA ILE A 663 15.12 -1.47 -7.12
C ILE A 663 14.05 -0.99 -6.13
N THR A 664 13.09 -0.18 -6.56
CA THR A 664 12.11 0.41 -5.64
C THR A 664 11.20 -0.64 -5.02
N PRO A 665 11.05 -0.66 -3.68
CA PRO A 665 10.05 -1.48 -3.00
C PRO A 665 8.69 -0.78 -2.90
N PHE A 666 8.56 0.46 -3.40
CA PHE A 666 7.38 1.30 -3.21
C PHE A 666 6.43 1.22 -4.40
N ILE A 667 5.19 0.83 -4.15
CA ILE A 667 4.15 0.64 -5.18
C ILE A 667 3.89 1.95 -5.93
N ASP A 668 3.72 3.07 -5.22
CA ASP A 668 3.38 4.35 -5.85
C ASP A 668 4.50 4.84 -6.78
N GLU A 669 5.77 4.63 -6.40
CA GLU A 669 6.93 4.97 -7.23
C GLU A 669 7.02 4.07 -8.46
N ALA A 670 6.85 2.75 -8.29
CA ALA A 670 6.83 1.81 -9.40
C ALA A 670 5.73 2.15 -10.42
N VAL A 671 4.52 2.42 -9.94
CA VAL A 671 3.37 2.77 -10.78
C VAL A 671 3.57 4.14 -11.45
N HIS A 672 4.05 5.15 -10.72
CA HIS A 672 4.37 6.46 -11.30
C HIS A 672 5.36 6.34 -12.47
N LEU A 673 6.46 5.61 -12.28
CA LEU A 673 7.48 5.41 -13.31
C LEU A 673 6.93 4.64 -14.52
N ILE A 674 6.14 3.58 -14.30
CA ILE A 674 5.48 2.85 -15.39
C ILE A 674 4.58 3.81 -16.19
N LEU A 675 3.71 4.56 -15.53
CA LEU A 675 2.79 5.48 -16.18
C LEU A 675 3.51 6.62 -16.93
N LYS A 676 4.62 7.12 -16.37
CA LYS A 676 5.51 8.09 -17.02
C LYS A 676 6.06 7.53 -18.33
N GLY A 677 6.61 6.32 -18.29
CA GLY A 677 7.12 5.66 -19.48
C GLY A 677 6.05 5.42 -20.56
N LEU A 678 4.88 4.91 -20.16
CA LEU A 678 3.75 4.67 -21.07
C LEU A 678 3.24 5.94 -21.76
N THR A 679 3.25 7.06 -21.03
CA THR A 679 2.84 8.37 -21.57
C THR A 679 3.85 8.87 -22.61
N ALA A 680 5.15 8.75 -22.34
CA ALA A 680 6.20 9.13 -23.29
C ALA A 680 6.22 8.28 -24.58
N ILE A 681 5.88 6.99 -24.48
CA ILE A 681 5.71 6.10 -25.65
C ILE A 681 4.49 6.51 -26.49
N SER A 682 3.48 7.15 -25.88
CA SER A 682 2.26 7.55 -26.59
C SER A 682 2.41 8.84 -27.39
N THR A 683 3.35 9.72 -27.01
CA THR A 683 3.60 11.01 -27.66
C THR A 683 4.66 10.96 -28.76
N SER A 684 5.42 9.86 -28.86
CA SER A 684 6.41 9.63 -29.92
C SER A 684 5.74 9.06 -31.18
N LYS A 685 5.20 9.95 -32.02
CA LYS A 685 4.80 9.66 -33.40
C LYS A 685 5.46 10.62 -34.38
#